data_AF-A0A7J4EBL7-F1
#
_entry.id   AF-A0A7J4EBL7-F1
#
_cell.length_a   1.000
_cell.length_b   1.000
_cell.length_c   1.000
_cell.angle_alpha   90.00
_cell.angle_beta   90.00
_cell.angle_gamma   90.00
#
_symmetry.space_group_name_H-M   'P 1'
#
loop_
_entity.id
_entity.type
_entity.pdbx_description
1 polymer ?
#
loop_
_entity_poly.entity_id
_entity_poly.type
_entity_poly.pdbx_seq_one_letter_code
_entity_poly.pdbx_strand_id
1 'polypeptide(L)'
;MKTKEEKEAVDKSKTKDTTAKIVLIGFLTTLVILLFAVASVSAAEYQVHEGESIQAAINMANPGDNITVHNGTYTENVVVNRSKITIRSANGSAVTIVQSNSTDTHVFNITDQNNVTVEGFSICDASAAPSMTKGLIAMSLSALVLPPEYQTGSIRVTSEPSGARVYLEGFVGPAFTTPHTFGNVQVGYHKITVTHEGYYDWSDTVQVHVDETAHVNARLKPKHKPTPTPKATGAIAVASRPSGASICLDGQCWGMLFKTPDTIHDVKPGRHHKVELYLEGYKKWSKVVPVTAGRTTPVHATLTPKPTPTPPPPATGAIRIESTPTHATIELDGHRLVGPISATPATIPDLDPGYHTIKLSHDGYHDWGPKEVHVTAGKTTPVHATLVPIQKTGSISVHSSPSGATIYLEGFVGPTETTPHTFTKVSPGHRKLNLSLVGYYPWSTDAKVTAGHTTPIHATLTPIPTTGTITVFSSPPGAEIYLDNNYEGRTLHTITDVLPGYHTIRLCLEGYRDWSTPVLVTAGDTTPVQATLTAIPTTGAISVNSEPPGANIGLDGVPINALTPYTITNVVSGTHILELTLKGYLDWSAKVHVVPGKTADVDAPLIPRPIRAGIYMNNASNCVIISNRIMNITTTVNYSAVGIAIYNSSGNEIQNGEVINCGQGIWIASGSENGIEGNIIQDNTMGDTGVRLESGVINTEIHENCFIDNDPQAWDDGTDNNWVSNFWSPPPGGTGNYTIPGAAGCEDTDHLSVCPLTQE
;
A
#
# COMPACT_ATOMS: atom_id res chain seq x y z
N MET A 1 17.55 -52.00 77.99
CA MET A 1 17.58 -50.92 79.00
C MET A 1 16.19 -50.29 78.98
N LYS A 2 15.43 -50.28 80.09
CA LYS A 2 15.61 -49.46 81.31
C LYS A 2 15.54 -47.95 81.02
N THR A 3 14.63 -47.16 81.60
CA THR A 3 13.52 -47.47 82.55
C THR A 3 12.58 -46.27 82.67
N LYS A 4 11.26 -46.51 82.78
CA LYS A 4 10.41 -46.01 83.88
C LYS A 4 8.98 -46.57 83.78
N GLU A 5 8.48 -47.11 84.89
CA GLU A 5 7.11 -47.54 85.13
C GLU A 5 6.62 -46.86 86.44
N GLU A 6 5.35 -47.10 86.81
CA GLU A 6 4.70 -46.75 88.10
C GLU A 6 4.38 -45.24 88.32
N LYS A 7 3.23 -44.80 88.88
CA LYS A 7 1.98 -45.46 89.37
C LYS A 7 0.86 -44.40 89.64
N GLU A 8 -0.42 -44.66 89.96
CA GLU A 8 -1.23 -45.88 90.17
C GLU A 8 -2.70 -45.68 89.68
N ALA A 9 -3.55 -44.99 90.47
CA ALA A 9 -5.00 -44.80 90.32
C ALA A 9 -5.39 -43.40 90.88
N VAL A 10 -6.40 -42.64 90.40
CA VAL A 10 -7.86 -42.87 90.26
C VAL A 10 -8.58 -43.13 91.59
N ASP A 11 -9.42 -42.18 92.02
CA ASP A 11 -10.62 -42.46 92.82
C ASP A 11 -11.76 -41.45 92.52
N LYS A 12 -12.99 -41.72 93.00
CA LYS A 12 -14.24 -41.15 92.51
C LYS A 12 -15.10 -40.46 93.57
N SER A 13 -15.51 -39.23 93.23
CA SER A 13 -16.88 -38.71 93.41
C SER A 13 -17.42 -38.40 94.82
N LYS A 14 -18.27 -37.34 94.86
CA LYS A 14 -19.15 -36.95 95.98
C LYS A 14 -18.39 -36.42 97.22
N THR A 15 -18.98 -35.60 98.09
CA THR A 15 -20.42 -35.30 98.30
C THR A 15 -20.62 -33.82 98.68
N LYS A 16 -21.87 -33.33 98.60
CA LYS A 16 -22.36 -32.26 99.51
C LYS A 16 -22.18 -32.73 100.98
N ASP A 17 -22.14 -31.91 102.02
CA ASP A 17 -23.09 -30.85 102.36
C ASP A 17 -22.57 -29.99 103.56
N THR A 18 -23.34 -28.98 103.96
CA THR A 18 -23.40 -28.28 105.27
C THR A 18 -22.34 -28.56 106.36
N THR A 19 -21.83 -27.55 107.07
CA THR A 19 -22.63 -26.76 108.05
C THR A 19 -21.93 -25.45 108.45
N ALA A 20 -22.70 -24.42 108.84
CA ALA A 20 -22.19 -23.10 109.24
C ALA A 20 -22.02 -22.91 110.78
N LYS A 21 -21.11 -22.01 111.21
CA LYS A 21 -21.23 -21.02 112.33
C LYS A 21 -19.87 -20.36 112.68
N ILE A 22 -19.89 -19.37 113.58
CA ILE A 22 -18.77 -18.54 114.08
C ILE A 22 -18.29 -17.53 113.01
N VAL A 23 -18.76 -16.28 112.89
CA VAL A 23 -19.34 -15.24 113.80
C VAL A 23 -18.31 -14.42 114.61
N LEU A 24 -18.24 -13.13 114.27
CA LEU A 24 -17.63 -11.98 114.98
C LEU A 24 -16.18 -12.09 115.48
N ILE A 25 -15.24 -11.54 114.70
CA ILE A 25 -14.49 -10.29 115.00
C ILE A 25 -13.73 -9.90 113.72
N GLY A 26 -14.03 -8.73 113.15
CA GLY A 26 -13.43 -8.30 111.87
C GLY A 26 -14.18 -7.17 111.15
N PHE A 27 -14.82 -6.26 111.89
CA PHE A 27 -15.83 -5.34 111.35
C PHE A 27 -15.47 -3.85 111.46
N LEU A 28 -14.18 -3.53 111.61
CA LEU A 28 -13.72 -2.13 111.83
C LEU A 28 -12.41 -1.74 111.11
N THR A 29 -11.94 -2.54 110.15
CA THR A 29 -10.74 -2.21 109.33
C THR A 29 -10.98 -2.29 107.82
N THR A 30 -12.07 -2.93 107.37
CA THR A 30 -12.45 -3.02 105.96
C THR A 30 -13.16 -1.77 105.42
N LEU A 31 -13.70 -0.91 106.29
CA LEU A 31 -14.44 0.30 105.89
C LEU A 31 -13.53 1.46 105.39
N VAL A 32 -12.21 1.37 105.57
CA VAL A 32 -11.25 2.42 105.18
C VAL A 32 -10.65 2.19 103.78
N ILE A 33 -10.72 0.96 103.25
CA ILE A 33 -10.29 0.65 101.87
C ILE A 33 -11.40 0.96 100.85
N LEU A 34 -12.62 1.27 101.32
CA LEU A 34 -13.74 1.76 100.50
C LEU A 34 -13.66 3.28 100.19
N LEU A 35 -12.50 3.92 100.43
CA LEU A 35 -12.34 5.38 100.41
C LEU A 35 -11.09 5.90 99.68
N PHE A 36 -10.35 5.04 98.98
CA PHE A 36 -9.49 5.50 97.88
C PHE A 36 -10.32 5.50 96.60
N ALA A 37 -10.29 6.63 95.89
CA ALA A 37 -11.25 6.92 94.84
C ALA A 37 -11.24 5.87 93.73
N VAL A 38 -12.44 5.41 93.35
CA VAL A 38 -12.69 5.13 91.93
C VAL A 38 -12.63 6.49 91.25
N ALA A 39 -11.42 6.89 90.86
CA ALA A 39 -11.22 8.02 89.99
C ALA A 39 -11.85 7.63 88.65
N SER A 40 -13.03 8.20 88.36
CA SER A 40 -13.56 8.20 87.01
C SER A 40 -12.51 8.88 86.13
N VAL A 41 -11.75 8.08 85.40
CA VAL A 41 -10.87 8.59 84.34
C VAL A 41 -11.83 9.09 83.26
N SER A 42 -12.18 10.37 83.36
CA SER A 42 -12.80 11.08 82.24
C SER A 42 -11.85 10.94 81.07
N ALA A 43 -12.40 10.66 79.89
CA ALA A 43 -11.72 10.92 78.64
C ALA A 43 -11.08 12.31 78.72
N ALA A 44 -9.78 12.43 78.41
CA ALA A 44 -9.21 13.74 78.17
C ALA A 44 -9.81 14.27 76.87
N GLU A 45 -10.25 15.53 76.87
CA GLU A 45 -10.78 16.17 75.67
C GLU A 45 -9.74 17.16 75.12
N TYR A 46 -9.07 16.76 74.04
CA TYR A 46 -8.18 17.64 73.28
C TYR A 46 -9.03 18.51 72.37
N GLN A 47 -8.86 19.82 72.47
CA GLN A 47 -9.44 20.78 71.53
C GLN A 47 -8.37 21.08 70.46
N VAL A 48 -8.76 21.11 69.19
CA VAL A 48 -7.89 21.45 68.06
C VAL A 48 -8.56 22.56 67.26
N HIS A 49 -7.86 23.68 67.07
CA HIS A 49 -8.35 24.86 66.35
C HIS A 49 -7.62 25.07 65.02
N GLU A 50 -8.19 25.88 64.12
CA GLU A 50 -7.62 26.12 62.79
C GLU A 50 -6.18 26.65 62.86
N GLY A 51 -5.26 25.98 62.15
CA GLY A 51 -3.82 26.24 62.21
C GLY A 51 -3.04 25.37 63.21
N GLU A 52 -3.73 24.63 64.09
CA GLU A 52 -3.15 23.51 64.86
C GLU A 52 -3.23 22.20 64.04
N SER A 53 -2.67 21.11 64.56
CA SER A 53 -2.64 19.81 63.87
C SER A 53 -3.39 18.73 64.65
N ILE A 54 -4.30 18.05 63.96
CA ILE A 54 -5.04 16.88 64.42
C ILE A 54 -4.05 15.74 64.72
N GLN A 55 -3.03 15.56 63.87
CA GLN A 55 -1.97 14.57 64.09
C GLN A 55 -1.20 14.80 65.41
N ALA A 56 -0.99 16.06 65.82
CA ALA A 56 -0.35 16.38 67.09
C ALA A 56 -1.22 15.96 68.30
N ALA A 57 -2.53 16.19 68.25
CA ALA A 57 -3.47 15.73 69.28
C ALA A 57 -3.52 14.20 69.37
N ILE A 58 -3.61 13.50 68.24
CA ILE A 58 -3.60 12.02 68.16
C ILE A 58 -2.33 11.46 68.81
N ASN A 59 -1.17 12.09 68.58
CA ASN A 59 0.08 11.63 69.18
C ASN A 59 0.12 11.76 70.72
N MET A 60 -0.68 12.64 71.31
CA MET A 60 -0.80 12.81 72.77
C MET A 60 -1.92 11.97 73.39
N ALA A 61 -2.95 11.61 72.61
CA ALA A 61 -4.14 10.92 73.09
C ALA A 61 -3.87 9.47 73.56
N ASN A 62 -4.65 9.06 74.56
CA ASN A 62 -4.64 7.75 75.20
C ASN A 62 -5.94 6.98 74.89
N PRO A 63 -5.95 5.64 75.04
CA PRO A 63 -7.18 4.85 74.95
C PRO A 63 -8.28 5.35 75.90
N GLY A 64 -9.36 5.87 75.32
CA GLY A 64 -10.50 6.49 75.98
C GLY A 64 -10.65 8.00 75.70
N ASP A 65 -9.64 8.67 75.16
CA ASP A 65 -9.63 10.12 74.96
C ASP A 65 -10.43 10.57 73.71
N ASN A 66 -10.92 11.81 73.77
CA ASN A 66 -11.66 12.47 72.70
C ASN A 66 -10.85 13.64 72.12
N ILE A 67 -10.89 13.81 70.80
CA ILE A 67 -10.27 14.91 70.06
C ILE A 67 -11.37 15.67 69.33
N THR A 68 -11.69 16.86 69.82
CA THR A 68 -12.73 17.74 69.27
C THR A 68 -12.06 18.82 68.42
N VAL A 69 -12.30 18.75 67.11
CA VAL A 69 -11.71 19.61 66.09
C VAL A 69 -12.71 20.70 65.70
N HIS A 70 -12.31 21.96 65.82
CA HIS A 70 -13.17 23.12 65.54
C HIS A 70 -13.16 23.49 64.06
N ASN A 71 -14.12 24.33 63.66
CA ASN A 71 -14.29 24.78 62.27
C ASN A 71 -12.98 25.33 61.69
N GLY A 72 -12.74 25.03 60.42
CA GLY A 72 -11.54 25.45 59.69
C GLY A 72 -11.08 24.43 58.66
N THR A 73 -9.97 24.74 57.98
CA THR A 73 -9.31 23.84 57.02
C THR A 73 -7.97 23.34 57.56
N TYR A 74 -7.85 22.02 57.73
CA TYR A 74 -6.67 21.33 58.24
C TYR A 74 -5.94 20.64 57.09
N THR A 75 -4.85 21.24 56.61
CA THR A 75 -4.07 20.70 55.50
C THR A 75 -3.01 19.71 55.99
N GLU A 76 -3.42 18.47 56.26
CA GLU A 76 -2.53 17.39 56.73
C GLU A 76 -2.96 16.01 56.21
N ASN A 77 -2.05 15.02 56.30
CA ASN A 77 -2.37 13.61 56.08
C ASN A 77 -2.28 12.92 57.44
N VAL A 78 -3.42 12.50 57.99
CA VAL A 78 -3.57 12.05 59.38
C VAL A 78 -3.29 10.56 59.51
N VAL A 79 -2.27 10.19 60.28
CA VAL A 79 -2.02 8.81 60.69
C VAL A 79 -2.60 8.59 62.09
N VAL A 80 -3.70 7.85 62.15
CA VAL A 80 -4.30 7.42 63.43
C VAL A 80 -3.47 6.25 63.96
N ASN A 81 -2.61 6.55 64.92
CA ASN A 81 -1.69 5.59 65.55
C ASN A 81 -2.08 5.28 67.01
N ARG A 82 -3.36 5.45 67.34
CA ARG A 82 -3.97 5.15 68.65
C ARG A 82 -5.28 4.38 68.44
N SER A 83 -5.50 3.39 69.30
CA SER A 83 -6.76 2.64 69.38
C SER A 83 -7.65 3.22 70.50
N LYS A 84 -8.97 3.02 70.40
CA LYS A 84 -9.96 3.51 71.39
C LYS A 84 -9.97 5.03 71.55
N ILE A 85 -9.95 5.80 70.47
CA ILE A 85 -10.09 7.27 70.53
C ILE A 85 -11.21 7.77 69.62
N THR A 86 -11.84 8.86 70.03
CA THR A 86 -12.81 9.60 69.20
C THR A 86 -12.11 10.79 68.56
N ILE A 87 -12.21 10.94 67.25
CA ILE A 87 -11.80 12.14 66.51
C ILE A 87 -13.08 12.70 65.90
N ARG A 88 -13.49 13.92 66.28
CA ARG A 88 -14.80 14.48 65.90
C ARG A 88 -14.73 15.96 65.54
N SER A 89 -15.55 16.39 64.59
CA SER A 89 -15.83 17.81 64.36
C SER A 89 -16.76 18.38 65.45
N ALA A 90 -16.47 19.60 65.89
CA ALA A 90 -17.30 20.33 66.87
C ALA A 90 -18.66 20.77 66.30
N ASN A 91 -18.79 20.92 64.97
CA ASN A 91 -19.98 21.46 64.31
C ASN A 91 -20.34 20.73 62.99
N GLY A 92 -19.92 19.48 62.83
CA GLY A 92 -20.21 18.65 61.66
C GLY A 92 -19.36 18.96 60.41
N SER A 93 -19.67 18.26 59.32
CA SER A 93 -18.80 18.16 58.13
C SER A 93 -18.82 19.39 57.24
N ALA A 94 -19.89 20.18 57.27
CA ALA A 94 -20.05 21.38 56.44
C ALA A 94 -19.05 22.52 56.75
N VAL A 95 -18.37 22.48 57.90
CA VAL A 95 -17.51 23.58 58.40
C VAL A 95 -16.13 23.16 58.92
N THR A 96 -15.85 21.85 58.96
CA THR A 96 -14.56 21.30 59.43
C THR A 96 -13.99 20.40 58.34
N ILE A 97 -12.96 20.88 57.66
CA ILE A 97 -12.41 20.28 56.44
C ILE A 97 -11.01 19.75 56.73
N VAL A 98 -10.77 18.46 56.47
CA VAL A 98 -9.43 17.87 56.43
C VAL A 98 -9.04 17.69 54.97
N GLN A 99 -8.05 18.46 54.52
CA GLN A 99 -7.54 18.43 53.16
C GLN A 99 -6.17 17.76 53.16
N SER A 100 -5.94 16.81 52.26
CA SER A 100 -4.61 16.19 52.16
C SER A 100 -3.52 17.21 51.80
N ASN A 101 -2.35 17.06 52.41
CA ASN A 101 -1.13 17.84 52.11
C ASN A 101 -0.28 17.20 50.99
N SER A 102 -0.42 15.88 50.79
CA SER A 102 0.18 15.14 49.67
C SER A 102 -0.85 14.21 48.99
N THR A 103 -0.74 14.11 47.67
CA THR A 103 -1.51 13.21 46.80
C THR A 103 -0.84 11.84 46.59
N ASP A 104 0.25 11.54 47.30
CA ASP A 104 0.96 10.25 47.23
C ASP A 104 0.57 9.29 48.37
N THR A 105 -0.38 9.70 49.23
CA THR A 105 -0.86 8.94 50.38
C THR A 105 -2.31 9.31 50.74
N HIS A 106 -2.89 8.60 51.70
CA HIS A 106 -4.28 8.72 52.16
C HIS A 106 -4.51 10.00 52.99
N VAL A 107 -5.75 10.50 53.07
CA VAL A 107 -6.07 11.68 53.92
C VAL A 107 -6.13 11.27 55.40
N PHE A 108 -6.84 10.19 55.71
CA PHE A 108 -6.74 9.45 56.97
C PHE A 108 -6.17 8.04 56.73
N ASN A 109 -5.27 7.61 57.59
CA ASN A 109 -4.71 6.25 57.63
C ASN A 109 -4.90 5.66 59.04
N ILE A 110 -5.69 4.60 59.13
CA ILE A 110 -5.99 3.83 60.34
C ILE A 110 -5.41 2.42 60.14
N THR A 111 -4.13 2.23 60.48
CA THR A 111 -3.46 0.92 60.37
C THR A 111 -3.13 0.35 61.76
N ASP A 112 -3.42 -0.94 61.96
CA ASP A 112 -3.25 -1.68 63.21
C ASP A 112 -4.02 -1.09 64.43
N GLN A 113 -5.02 -0.22 64.21
CA GLN A 113 -5.80 0.42 65.27
C GLN A 113 -7.24 -0.04 65.34
N ASN A 114 -7.76 -0.22 66.55
CA ASN A 114 -9.09 -0.76 66.77
C ASN A 114 -9.94 0.22 67.61
N ASN A 115 -11.26 0.20 67.44
CA ASN A 115 -12.19 1.06 68.19
C ASN A 115 -11.91 2.56 67.97
N VAL A 116 -11.58 2.97 66.75
CA VAL A 116 -11.40 4.39 66.39
C VAL A 116 -12.73 4.95 65.88
N THR A 117 -13.17 6.09 66.39
CA THR A 117 -14.29 6.84 65.79
C THR A 117 -13.76 8.05 65.03
N VAL A 118 -14.20 8.23 63.79
CA VAL A 118 -13.99 9.46 62.99
C VAL A 118 -15.37 10.03 62.67
N GLU A 119 -15.67 11.22 63.17
CA GLU A 119 -17.02 11.80 63.18
C GLU A 119 -17.07 13.20 62.55
N GLY A 120 -17.91 13.38 61.54
CA GLY A 120 -18.36 14.71 61.11
C GLY A 120 -17.35 15.58 60.36
N PHE A 121 -16.43 15.03 59.56
CA PHE A 121 -15.46 15.81 58.76
C PHE A 121 -15.83 15.88 57.28
N SER A 122 -15.55 17.00 56.61
CA SER A 122 -15.32 16.97 55.15
C SER A 122 -13.89 16.52 54.87
N ILE A 123 -13.67 15.58 53.96
CA ILE A 123 -12.36 14.95 53.70
C ILE A 123 -12.07 15.00 52.19
N CYS A 124 -10.97 15.64 51.77
CA CYS A 124 -10.73 15.93 50.35
C CYS A 124 -9.25 16.04 49.90
N ASP A 125 -9.06 16.18 48.58
CA ASP A 125 -7.76 16.28 47.92
C ASP A 125 -7.11 17.67 47.99
N ALA A 126 -5.77 17.71 47.99
CA ALA A 126 -4.98 18.93 47.82
C ALA A 126 -5.37 19.76 46.57
N SER A 127 -5.83 19.09 45.51
CA SER A 127 -6.35 19.69 44.26
C SER A 127 -7.77 20.23 44.37
N ALA A 128 -8.49 19.91 45.45
CA ALA A 128 -9.92 20.10 45.60
C ALA A 128 -10.30 20.84 46.90
N ALA A 129 -9.73 22.04 47.08
CA ALA A 129 -10.36 23.01 47.98
C ALA A 129 -11.82 23.21 47.53
N PRO A 130 -12.83 23.09 48.41
CA PRO A 130 -14.21 23.11 48.00
C PRO A 130 -14.58 24.49 47.43
N SER A 131 -14.75 24.55 46.12
CA SER A 131 -15.31 25.72 45.46
C SER A 131 -16.75 25.90 45.95
N MET A 132 -17.00 26.90 46.80
CA MET A 132 -18.33 27.25 47.33
C MET A 132 -19.23 27.89 46.26
N THR A 133 -19.33 27.25 45.09
CA THR A 133 -20.14 27.68 43.93
C THR A 133 -20.79 26.51 43.19
N LYS A 134 -21.39 25.57 43.95
CA LYS A 134 -22.59 24.80 43.55
C LYS A 134 -23.13 24.00 44.75
N GLY A 135 -24.46 24.04 44.96
CA GLY A 135 -25.14 23.11 45.87
C GLY A 135 -25.06 23.41 47.38
N LEU A 136 -25.46 24.61 47.81
CA LEU A 136 -25.97 24.81 49.17
C LEU A 136 -26.82 26.09 49.24
N ILE A 137 -28.16 25.94 49.25
CA ILE A 137 -29.08 27.06 49.46
C ILE A 137 -29.25 27.26 50.98
N ALA A 138 -28.25 27.85 51.62
CA ALA A 138 -28.46 28.47 52.93
C ALA A 138 -29.55 29.53 52.78
N MET A 139 -30.61 29.46 53.61
CA MET A 139 -31.75 30.36 53.47
C MET A 139 -31.35 31.82 53.77
N SER A 140 -31.68 32.71 52.82
CA SER A 140 -31.39 34.16 52.79
C SER A 140 -29.90 34.51 52.55
N LEU A 141 -29.56 35.55 51.79
CA LEU A 141 -30.34 36.70 51.32
C LEU A 141 -30.02 37.09 49.85
N SER A 142 -30.81 37.99 49.26
CA SER A 142 -30.90 38.22 47.81
C SER A 142 -29.81 39.10 47.15
N ALA A 143 -29.40 38.72 45.93
CA ALA A 143 -28.85 39.60 44.88
C ALA A 143 -29.12 38.98 43.48
N LEU A 144 -29.17 39.79 42.41
CA LEU A 144 -29.64 39.38 41.06
C LEU A 144 -28.72 39.87 39.94
N VAL A 145 -28.33 38.98 39.01
CA VAL A 145 -27.61 39.29 37.75
C VAL A 145 -28.13 38.38 36.63
N LEU A 146 -28.15 38.85 35.37
CA LEU A 146 -28.69 38.14 34.19
C LEU A 146 -27.61 37.48 33.30
N PRO A 147 -27.94 36.43 32.53
CA PRO A 147 -26.98 35.65 31.74
C PRO A 147 -26.52 36.34 30.42
N PRO A 148 -25.44 35.85 29.77
CA PRO A 148 -24.74 36.57 28.69
C PRO A 148 -25.45 36.66 27.33
N GLU A 149 -26.50 35.88 27.10
CA GLU A 149 -27.10 35.63 25.78
C GLU A 149 -27.89 36.80 25.16
N TYR A 150 -27.96 37.94 25.86
CA TYR A 150 -28.68 39.16 25.44
C TYR A 150 -27.75 40.34 25.09
N GLN A 151 -26.45 40.11 24.89
CA GLN A 151 -25.47 41.17 24.57
C GLN A 151 -25.31 41.38 23.05
N THR A 152 -25.41 42.64 22.59
CA THR A 152 -25.36 42.99 21.16
C THR A 152 -24.58 44.28 20.87
N GLY A 153 -24.19 44.46 19.61
CA GLY A 153 -23.58 45.66 19.03
C GLY A 153 -24.01 45.85 17.57
N SER A 154 -23.14 46.40 16.72
CA SER A 154 -23.48 46.79 15.33
C SER A 154 -22.30 46.77 14.35
N ILE A 155 -22.58 46.74 13.04
CA ILE A 155 -21.58 46.71 11.95
C ILE A 155 -21.97 47.65 10.80
N ARG A 156 -21.04 48.47 10.31
CA ARG A 156 -21.20 49.36 9.14
C ARG A 156 -20.25 49.01 7.99
N VAL A 157 -20.80 48.72 6.79
CA VAL A 157 -20.05 48.22 5.62
C VAL A 157 -20.09 49.20 4.43
N THR A 158 -18.97 49.32 3.71
CA THR A 158 -18.74 50.17 2.53
C THR A 158 -18.04 49.40 1.40
N SER A 159 -18.01 49.91 0.15
CA SER A 159 -17.23 49.30 -0.94
C SER A 159 -16.85 50.24 -2.08
N GLU A 160 -15.90 49.81 -2.90
CA GLU A 160 -15.50 50.38 -4.20
C GLU A 160 -15.48 49.30 -5.31
N PRO A 161 -16.26 49.45 -6.40
CA PRO A 161 -17.33 50.44 -6.58
C PRO A 161 -18.43 50.33 -5.49
N SER A 162 -19.03 51.46 -5.16
CA SER A 162 -20.13 51.59 -4.19
C SER A 162 -21.46 51.12 -4.79
N GLY A 163 -22.38 50.64 -3.97
CA GLY A 163 -23.62 50.01 -4.43
C GLY A 163 -23.48 48.52 -4.75
N ALA A 164 -22.31 47.93 -4.47
CA ALA A 164 -22.15 46.48 -4.44
C ALA A 164 -23.11 45.87 -3.40
N ARG A 165 -23.61 44.66 -3.67
CA ARG A 165 -24.51 43.95 -2.75
C ARG A 165 -23.72 43.45 -1.55
N VAL A 166 -24.26 43.59 -0.35
CA VAL A 166 -23.63 43.15 0.89
C VAL A 166 -24.50 42.12 1.62
N TYR A 167 -23.85 41.08 2.13
CA TYR A 167 -24.45 39.98 2.86
C TYR A 167 -23.73 39.83 4.20
N LEU A 168 -24.48 39.73 5.30
CA LEU A 168 -24.00 39.44 6.66
C LEU A 168 -24.68 38.16 7.14
N GLU A 169 -23.92 37.30 7.80
CA GLU A 169 -24.42 36.04 8.37
C GLU A 169 -25.53 36.29 9.41
N GLY A 170 -26.56 35.43 9.45
CA GLY A 170 -27.74 35.60 10.32
C GLY A 170 -28.78 36.65 9.89
N PHE A 171 -28.44 37.62 9.04
CA PHE A 171 -29.35 38.70 8.64
C PHE A 171 -30.09 38.42 7.32
N VAL A 172 -31.43 38.32 7.39
CA VAL A 172 -32.30 38.12 6.21
C VAL A 172 -33.09 39.39 5.90
N GLY A 173 -32.96 39.91 4.68
CA GLY A 173 -33.68 41.10 4.23
C GLY A 173 -33.54 41.39 2.72
N PRO A 174 -34.27 42.37 2.20
CA PRO A 174 -34.32 42.67 0.77
C PRO A 174 -33.03 43.36 0.27
N ALA A 175 -32.04 42.54 -0.12
CA ALA A 175 -30.87 42.92 -0.91
C ALA A 175 -30.14 44.20 -0.48
N PHE A 176 -29.48 44.15 0.68
CA PHE A 176 -28.65 45.25 1.17
C PHE A 176 -27.53 45.62 0.18
N THR A 177 -27.22 46.91 0.07
CA THR A 177 -26.15 47.45 -0.79
C THR A 177 -25.30 48.45 -0.01
N THR A 178 -24.03 48.59 -0.39
CA THR A 178 -23.09 49.47 0.31
C THR A 178 -23.32 50.96 -0.04
N PRO A 179 -23.32 51.89 0.94
CA PRO A 179 -23.09 51.68 2.37
C PRO A 179 -24.32 51.17 3.14
N HIS A 180 -24.12 50.20 4.05
CA HIS A 180 -25.17 49.67 4.92
C HIS A 180 -24.73 49.62 6.40
N THR A 181 -25.68 49.47 7.33
CA THR A 181 -25.38 49.30 8.76
C THR A 181 -26.38 48.32 9.38
N PHE A 182 -25.86 47.21 9.91
CA PHE A 182 -26.59 46.18 10.63
C PHE A 182 -26.54 46.49 12.13
N GLY A 183 -27.70 46.59 12.78
CA GLY A 183 -27.83 46.78 14.23
C GLY A 183 -28.27 45.50 14.94
N ASN A 184 -28.09 45.46 16.26
CA ASN A 184 -28.41 44.32 17.13
C ASN A 184 -27.70 43.02 16.71
N VAL A 185 -26.46 43.14 16.23
CA VAL A 185 -25.59 42.00 15.91
C VAL A 185 -25.06 41.41 17.22
N GLN A 186 -25.14 40.10 17.43
CA GLN A 186 -24.60 39.47 18.65
C GLN A 186 -23.10 39.73 18.82
N VAL A 187 -22.64 39.86 20.06
CA VAL A 187 -21.21 40.00 20.38
C VAL A 187 -20.44 38.76 19.93
N GLY A 188 -19.38 38.94 19.13
CA GLY A 188 -18.66 37.84 18.48
C GLY A 188 -18.08 38.21 17.11
N TYR A 189 -17.64 37.21 16.35
CA TYR A 189 -17.09 37.36 14.99
C TYR A 189 -18.13 37.00 13.92
N HIS A 190 -18.29 37.86 12.91
CA HIS A 190 -19.31 37.72 11.85
C HIS A 190 -18.72 37.90 10.46
N LYS A 191 -19.13 37.05 9.51
CA LYS A 191 -18.63 37.08 8.13
C LYS A 191 -19.49 37.97 7.23
N ILE A 192 -18.82 38.76 6.39
CA ILE A 192 -19.41 39.69 5.42
C ILE A 192 -18.95 39.30 4.02
N THR A 193 -19.86 39.36 3.03
CA THR A 193 -19.55 39.15 1.61
C THR A 193 -20.09 40.31 0.77
N VAL A 194 -19.32 40.77 -0.22
CA VAL A 194 -19.63 41.90 -1.09
C VAL A 194 -19.42 41.53 -2.57
N THR A 195 -20.44 41.75 -3.41
CA THR A 195 -20.46 41.29 -4.82
C THR A 195 -20.86 42.40 -5.80
N HIS A 196 -20.24 42.41 -7.00
CA HIS A 196 -20.54 43.39 -8.06
C HIS A 196 -20.28 42.82 -9.47
N GLU A 197 -21.21 43.06 -10.39
CA GLU A 197 -21.12 42.61 -11.78
C GLU A 197 -19.89 43.18 -12.51
N GLY A 198 -19.26 42.36 -13.36
CA GLY A 198 -18.03 42.70 -14.09
C GLY A 198 -16.74 42.47 -13.30
N TYR A 199 -16.82 42.27 -11.98
CA TYR A 199 -15.66 42.09 -11.09
C TYR A 199 -15.60 40.67 -10.48
N TYR A 200 -14.57 40.39 -9.67
CA TYR A 200 -14.49 39.27 -8.72
C TYR A 200 -15.06 39.71 -7.37
N ASP A 201 -15.73 38.78 -6.69
CA ASP A 201 -16.35 38.98 -5.37
C ASP A 201 -15.31 39.10 -4.24
N TRP A 202 -15.75 39.60 -3.08
CA TRP A 202 -14.93 39.91 -1.92
C TRP A 202 -15.63 39.48 -0.62
N SER A 203 -14.88 39.09 0.41
CA SER A 203 -15.44 38.73 1.72
C SER A 203 -14.41 38.88 2.83
N ASP A 204 -14.85 39.20 4.05
CA ASP A 204 -14.02 39.43 5.23
C ASP A 204 -14.79 39.10 6.53
N THR A 205 -14.12 39.05 7.68
CA THR A 205 -14.74 38.73 8.99
C THR A 205 -14.44 39.81 10.02
N VAL A 206 -15.45 40.27 10.76
CA VAL A 206 -15.33 41.39 11.71
C VAL A 206 -15.82 41.00 13.11
N GLN A 207 -15.16 41.53 14.16
CA GLN A 207 -15.57 41.36 15.55
C GLN A 207 -16.53 42.48 16.00
N VAL A 208 -17.50 42.15 16.84
CA VAL A 208 -18.48 43.05 17.46
C VAL A 208 -18.40 42.94 18.98
N HIS A 209 -18.41 44.07 19.68
CA HIS A 209 -18.49 44.17 21.14
C HIS A 209 -19.82 44.79 21.60
N VAL A 210 -20.09 44.75 22.90
CA VAL A 210 -21.32 45.28 23.52
C VAL A 210 -21.46 46.77 23.19
N ASP A 211 -22.61 47.17 22.66
CA ASP A 211 -22.99 48.55 22.30
C ASP A 211 -22.04 49.31 21.33
N GLU A 212 -21.05 48.64 20.73
CA GLU A 212 -20.11 49.23 19.75
C GLU A 212 -20.58 49.14 18.29
N THR A 213 -19.93 49.89 17.39
CA THR A 213 -20.10 49.81 15.93
C THR A 213 -18.78 49.49 15.23
N ALA A 214 -18.67 48.30 14.64
CA ALA A 214 -17.53 47.90 13.82
C ALA A 214 -17.64 48.44 12.38
N HIS A 215 -16.50 48.65 11.68
CA HIS A 215 -16.45 49.30 10.36
C HIS A 215 -15.65 48.51 9.32
N VAL A 216 -16.19 48.33 8.10
CA VAL A 216 -15.63 47.47 7.04
C VAL A 216 -15.71 48.13 5.64
N ASN A 217 -14.72 47.91 4.77
CA ASN A 217 -14.67 48.46 3.40
C ASN A 217 -14.07 47.49 2.35
N ALA A 218 -14.80 47.21 1.27
CA ALA A 218 -14.45 46.23 0.22
C ALA A 218 -13.93 46.86 -1.10
N ARG A 219 -13.06 46.16 -1.85
CA ARG A 219 -12.54 46.63 -3.18
C ARG A 219 -12.42 45.48 -4.20
N LEU A 220 -12.88 45.67 -5.44
CA LEU A 220 -13.15 44.58 -6.43
C LEU A 220 -12.28 44.66 -7.73
N LYS A 221 -12.16 43.56 -8.53
CA LYS A 221 -11.25 43.46 -9.74
C LYS A 221 -11.87 42.84 -11.05
N PRO A 222 -11.62 43.29 -12.30
CA PRO A 222 -12.29 42.85 -13.57
C PRO A 222 -11.56 41.82 -14.52
N LYS A 223 -12.14 41.41 -15.69
CA LYS A 223 -11.79 40.18 -16.54
C LYS A 223 -12.02 40.31 -18.11
N HIS A 224 -11.19 39.79 -19.09
CA HIS A 224 -11.34 39.81 -20.64
C HIS A 224 -10.33 38.91 -21.54
N LYS A 225 -10.44 38.65 -22.92
CA LYS A 225 -9.45 37.86 -23.85
C LYS A 225 -9.18 38.03 -25.47
N PRO A 226 -9.35 37.13 -26.54
CA PRO A 226 -8.32 36.79 -27.65
C PRO A 226 -8.63 36.48 -29.23
N THR A 227 -7.62 36.05 -30.10
CA THR A 227 -7.53 35.15 -31.39
C THR A 227 -7.43 35.58 -32.99
N PRO A 228 -6.82 34.82 -34.03
CA PRO A 228 -6.45 35.19 -35.52
C PRO A 228 -6.49 34.15 -36.83
N THR A 229 -6.08 34.45 -38.15
CA THR A 229 -6.13 33.55 -39.47
C THR A 229 -5.19 33.75 -40.81
N PRO A 230 -5.08 32.86 -41.91
CA PRO A 230 -4.10 32.82 -43.14
C PRO A 230 -4.55 32.55 -44.70
N LYS A 231 -3.68 32.46 -45.82
CA LYS A 231 -3.89 32.28 -47.39
C LYS A 231 -2.57 31.91 -48.30
N ALA A 232 -2.30 31.65 -49.67
CA ALA A 232 -2.83 31.20 -51.08
C ALA A 232 -1.76 31.06 -52.34
N THR A 233 -1.96 30.47 -53.62
CA THR A 233 -0.93 30.18 -54.80
C THR A 233 -1.25 30.29 -56.42
N GLY A 234 -0.61 29.60 -57.49
CA GLY A 234 -0.69 29.81 -59.05
C GLY A 234 -0.16 28.78 -60.21
N ALA A 235 -0.13 29.02 -61.59
CA ALA A 235 0.27 28.04 -62.76
C ALA A 235 0.52 28.49 -64.34
N ILE A 236 0.84 27.58 -65.35
CA ILE A 236 1.24 27.70 -66.86
C ILE A 236 1.00 26.44 -67.85
N ALA A 237 0.98 26.49 -69.25
CA ALA A 237 0.96 25.33 -70.26
C ALA A 237 1.46 25.51 -71.80
N VAL A 238 1.79 24.43 -72.62
CA VAL A 238 2.46 24.44 -74.01
C VAL A 238 2.24 23.20 -74.98
N ALA A 239 2.39 23.27 -76.36
CA ALA A 239 2.35 22.13 -77.38
C ALA A 239 3.03 22.31 -78.83
N SER A 240 3.07 21.29 -79.75
CA SER A 240 3.64 21.35 -81.17
C SER A 240 3.24 20.24 -82.21
N ARG A 241 3.71 20.35 -83.49
CA ARG A 241 3.58 19.37 -84.61
C ARG A 241 4.84 19.25 -85.54
N PRO A 242 5.44 18.06 -85.78
CA PRO A 242 5.26 16.85 -85.02
C PRO A 242 5.38 17.12 -83.52
N SER A 243 4.64 16.37 -82.73
CA SER A 243 4.70 16.42 -81.27
C SER A 243 5.96 15.72 -80.77
N GLY A 244 6.20 15.75 -79.45
CA GLY A 244 7.42 15.20 -78.87
C GLY A 244 8.66 16.12 -78.96
N ALA A 245 8.50 17.37 -79.41
CA ALA A 245 9.54 18.38 -79.26
C ALA A 245 9.72 18.75 -77.77
N SER A 246 10.98 18.86 -77.31
CA SER A 246 11.30 19.24 -75.93
C SER A 246 10.99 20.70 -75.65
N ILE A 247 10.38 20.98 -74.49
CA ILE A 247 9.99 22.34 -74.04
C ILE A 247 11.08 22.95 -73.15
N CYS A 248 11.29 24.25 -73.30
CA CYS A 248 11.98 25.10 -72.33
C CYS A 248 11.04 26.22 -71.83
N LEU A 249 11.22 26.68 -70.58
CA LEU A 249 10.62 27.92 -70.04
C LEU A 249 11.72 28.84 -69.50
N ASP A 250 11.73 30.11 -69.89
CA ASP A 250 12.70 31.14 -69.44
C ASP A 250 14.18 30.74 -69.53
N GLY A 251 14.52 29.96 -70.57
CA GLY A 251 15.86 29.41 -70.79
C GLY A 251 16.15 28.13 -69.99
N GLN A 252 15.29 27.75 -69.04
CA GLN A 252 15.37 26.46 -68.37
C GLN A 252 14.72 25.37 -69.24
N CYS A 253 15.56 24.52 -69.84
CA CYS A 253 15.13 23.41 -70.69
C CYS A 253 15.13 22.09 -69.90
N TRP A 254 13.97 21.42 -69.78
CA TRP A 254 13.84 20.17 -69.02
C TRP A 254 13.99 18.88 -69.88
N GLY A 255 14.52 19.01 -71.10
CA GLY A 255 15.01 17.88 -71.90
C GLY A 255 13.95 16.84 -72.23
N MET A 256 14.07 15.64 -71.68
CA MET A 256 13.11 14.55 -71.92
C MET A 256 11.83 14.62 -71.09
N LEU A 257 11.82 15.35 -69.96
CA LEU A 257 10.72 15.35 -69.00
C LEU A 257 9.49 16.14 -69.46
N PHE A 258 9.71 17.34 -70.02
CA PHE A 258 8.63 18.18 -70.54
C PHE A 258 8.70 18.23 -72.07
N LYS A 259 7.78 17.51 -72.72
CA LYS A 259 7.64 17.45 -74.16
C LYS A 259 6.24 17.87 -74.56
N THR A 260 6.11 18.53 -75.69
CA THR A 260 4.82 19.01 -76.19
C THR A 260 3.80 17.89 -76.41
N PRO A 261 2.60 17.92 -75.81
CA PRO A 261 2.02 18.97 -74.94
C PRO A 261 2.26 18.79 -73.41
N ASP A 262 2.38 19.89 -72.65
CA ASP A 262 2.63 19.84 -71.19
C ASP A 262 2.20 21.10 -70.38
N THR A 263 2.27 21.07 -69.03
CA THR A 263 1.76 22.08 -68.04
C THR A 263 2.72 22.28 -66.84
N ILE A 264 2.82 23.49 -66.29
CA ILE A 264 3.79 23.87 -65.22
C ILE A 264 3.06 24.63 -64.08
N HIS A 265 3.36 24.35 -62.81
CA HIS A 265 2.62 24.89 -61.64
C HIS A 265 3.45 25.81 -60.71
N ASP A 266 2.77 26.49 -59.79
CA ASP A 266 3.27 27.47 -58.80
C ASP A 266 4.17 28.59 -59.35
N VAL A 267 3.92 28.95 -60.61
CA VAL A 267 4.60 30.06 -61.28
C VAL A 267 4.15 31.40 -60.68
N LYS A 268 5.11 32.23 -60.27
CA LYS A 268 4.86 33.56 -59.69
C LYS A 268 4.13 34.47 -60.71
N PRO A 269 3.21 35.35 -60.27
CA PRO A 269 2.55 36.30 -61.16
C PRO A 269 3.55 37.21 -61.88
N GLY A 270 3.58 37.16 -63.21
CA GLY A 270 4.59 37.82 -64.05
C GLY A 270 4.13 37.93 -65.51
N ARG A 271 4.68 38.88 -66.28
CA ARG A 271 4.17 39.20 -67.63
C ARG A 271 5.02 38.66 -68.80
N HIS A 272 6.18 38.08 -68.54
CA HIS A 272 7.19 37.82 -69.58
C HIS A 272 7.92 36.48 -69.38
N HIS A 273 7.29 35.37 -69.78
CA HIS A 273 7.83 34.00 -69.71
C HIS A 273 8.06 33.41 -71.12
N LYS A 274 9.28 33.00 -71.47
CA LYS A 274 9.70 32.56 -72.83
C LYS A 274 9.63 31.03 -73.02
N VAL A 275 9.25 30.53 -74.21
CA VAL A 275 9.01 29.10 -74.53
C VAL A 275 9.69 28.68 -75.85
N GLU A 276 10.43 27.56 -75.89
CA GLU A 276 11.27 27.15 -77.06
C GLU A 276 11.24 25.62 -77.35
N LEU A 277 11.51 25.20 -78.61
CA LEU A 277 11.29 23.81 -79.13
C LEU A 277 12.30 23.31 -80.21
N TYR A 278 12.50 21.98 -80.30
CA TYR A 278 13.43 21.30 -81.25
C TYR A 278 13.01 19.86 -81.62
N LEU A 279 13.38 19.38 -82.83
CA LEU A 279 13.26 17.99 -83.32
C LEU A 279 14.37 17.63 -84.35
N GLU A 280 14.88 16.40 -84.32
CA GLU A 280 15.98 15.90 -85.18
C GLU A 280 15.53 15.47 -86.58
N GLY A 281 16.37 15.69 -87.60
CA GLY A 281 16.03 15.52 -89.03
C GLY A 281 15.18 16.67 -89.63
N TYR A 282 14.80 17.62 -88.77
CA TYR A 282 13.88 18.74 -89.00
C TYR A 282 14.59 20.08 -88.58
N LYS A 283 13.86 21.18 -88.32
CA LYS A 283 14.41 22.52 -87.94
C LYS A 283 13.89 23.02 -86.55
N LYS A 284 14.28 24.21 -86.04
CA LYS A 284 14.03 24.74 -84.65
C LYS A 284 12.97 25.88 -84.53
N TRP A 285 12.44 26.20 -83.32
CA TRP A 285 11.29 27.13 -83.10
C TRP A 285 11.16 27.80 -81.67
N SER A 286 10.51 28.98 -81.48
CA SER A 286 10.27 29.65 -80.15
C SER A 286 9.15 30.77 -80.03
N LYS A 287 8.69 31.16 -78.81
CA LYS A 287 7.65 32.20 -78.44
C LYS A 287 7.70 32.74 -76.95
N VAL A 288 6.80 33.64 -76.47
CA VAL A 288 6.69 34.25 -75.09
C VAL A 288 5.22 34.44 -74.59
N VAL A 289 4.91 34.38 -73.27
CA VAL A 289 3.56 34.50 -72.59
C VAL A 289 3.55 35.06 -71.12
N PRO A 290 2.39 35.44 -70.52
CA PRO A 290 2.23 35.92 -69.11
C PRO A 290 1.50 34.96 -68.13
N VAL A 291 1.47 35.30 -66.81
CA VAL A 291 0.93 34.51 -65.66
C VAL A 291 0.20 35.38 -64.62
N THR A 292 -0.73 34.80 -63.82
CA THR A 292 -1.41 35.45 -62.68
C THR A 292 -1.71 34.45 -61.55
N ALA A 293 -1.79 34.90 -60.30
CA ALA A 293 -2.11 34.06 -59.15
C ALA A 293 -3.45 33.31 -59.35
N GLY A 294 -3.48 32.03 -59.00
CA GLY A 294 -4.64 31.15 -59.19
C GLY A 294 -5.05 30.87 -60.66
N ARG A 295 -4.19 31.10 -61.66
CA ARG A 295 -4.52 30.94 -63.10
C ARG A 295 -3.38 30.33 -63.94
N THR A 296 -3.70 29.92 -65.18
CA THR A 296 -2.87 29.11 -66.13
C THR A 296 -2.95 29.67 -67.57
N THR A 297 -1.96 29.46 -68.46
CA THR A 297 -1.86 30.10 -69.82
C THR A 297 -1.19 29.23 -70.91
N PRO A 298 -1.71 29.09 -72.18
CA PRO A 298 -1.28 28.08 -73.21
C PRO A 298 -0.47 28.55 -74.48
N VAL A 299 0.21 27.63 -75.24
CA VAL A 299 1.11 27.87 -76.44
C VAL A 299 1.16 26.70 -77.50
N HIS A 300 1.46 26.91 -78.82
CA HIS A 300 1.53 25.88 -79.92
C HIS A 300 2.57 26.13 -81.11
N ALA A 301 3.04 25.11 -81.89
CA ALA A 301 4.13 25.17 -82.96
C ALA A 301 4.15 24.09 -84.12
N THR A 302 5.01 24.20 -85.20
CA THR A 302 5.04 23.33 -86.46
C THR A 302 6.41 23.10 -87.23
N LEU A 303 6.77 21.91 -87.84
CA LEU A 303 8.09 21.53 -88.53
C LEU A 303 8.05 20.50 -89.76
N THR A 304 9.14 20.25 -90.59
CA THR A 304 9.22 19.30 -91.80
C THR A 304 10.60 18.56 -92.21
N PRO A 305 10.68 17.51 -93.13
CA PRO A 305 11.81 16.50 -93.36
C PRO A 305 12.33 16.10 -94.84
N LYS A 306 13.05 14.93 -95.06
CA LYS A 306 13.72 14.38 -96.33
C LYS A 306 13.81 12.79 -96.51
N PRO A 307 13.94 12.18 -97.75
CA PRO A 307 14.22 10.72 -98.08
C PRO A 307 15.50 10.33 -98.95
N THR A 308 15.84 9.03 -99.27
CA THR A 308 16.93 8.51 -100.23
C THR A 308 16.94 6.94 -100.58
N PRO A 309 17.26 6.41 -101.82
CA PRO A 309 17.49 4.95 -102.16
C PRO A 309 18.57 4.53 -103.28
N THR A 310 18.91 3.21 -103.50
CA THR A 310 19.97 2.65 -104.48
C THR A 310 19.84 1.15 -105.02
N PRO A 311 20.63 0.63 -106.04
CA PRO A 311 20.43 -0.68 -106.80
C PRO A 311 21.61 -1.78 -106.93
N PRO A 312 21.48 -2.96 -107.65
CA PRO A 312 22.37 -4.20 -107.60
C PRO A 312 22.87 -4.94 -108.93
N PRO A 313 23.64 -6.11 -108.90
CA PRO A 313 24.41 -6.76 -110.04
C PRO A 313 24.26 -8.33 -110.34
N PRO A 314 25.02 -8.98 -111.32
CA PRO A 314 24.90 -10.41 -111.82
C PRO A 314 26.07 -11.43 -111.45
N ALA A 315 26.34 -12.65 -112.02
CA ALA A 315 27.03 -12.96 -113.33
C ALA A 315 27.06 -14.41 -114.01
N THR A 316 27.65 -15.53 -113.48
CA THR A 316 27.96 -16.84 -114.21
C THR A 316 27.54 -18.20 -113.54
N GLY A 317 27.23 -19.32 -114.28
CA GLY A 317 26.36 -20.51 -113.89
C GLY A 317 26.92 -21.91 -113.46
N ALA A 318 26.52 -22.48 -112.30
CA ALA A 318 26.94 -23.81 -111.73
C ALA A 318 26.19 -24.20 -110.40
N ILE A 319 26.64 -25.22 -109.64
CA ILE A 319 26.35 -25.40 -108.18
C ILE A 319 27.65 -25.41 -107.35
N ARG A 320 27.64 -24.83 -106.13
CA ARG A 320 28.69 -25.00 -105.11
C ARG A 320 28.10 -25.47 -103.78
N ILE A 321 28.45 -26.68 -103.34
CA ILE A 321 27.95 -27.33 -102.13
C ILE A 321 29.01 -27.23 -101.02
N GLU A 322 28.64 -26.68 -99.87
CA GLU A 322 29.50 -26.58 -98.70
C GLU A 322 28.74 -27.06 -97.45
N SER A 323 29.45 -27.62 -96.48
CA SER A 323 28.84 -27.98 -95.21
C SER A 323 29.69 -27.67 -93.99
N THR A 324 29.01 -27.57 -92.86
CA THR A 324 29.60 -27.41 -91.53
C THR A 324 29.13 -28.60 -90.67
N PRO A 325 30.02 -29.52 -90.28
CA PRO A 325 31.44 -29.64 -90.67
C PRO A 325 31.61 -29.95 -92.17
N THR A 326 32.83 -29.73 -92.67
CA THR A 326 33.24 -30.16 -94.03
C THR A 326 33.51 -31.67 -94.07
N HIS A 327 33.71 -32.21 -95.28
CA HIS A 327 33.84 -33.64 -95.59
C HIS A 327 32.56 -34.47 -95.40
N ALA A 328 31.39 -33.84 -95.40
CA ALA A 328 30.13 -34.57 -95.52
C ALA A 328 30.03 -35.17 -96.92
N THR A 329 29.75 -36.47 -97.01
CA THR A 329 29.63 -37.19 -98.28
C THR A 329 28.42 -36.71 -99.08
N ILE A 330 28.57 -36.56 -100.40
CA ILE A 330 27.58 -35.95 -101.29
C ILE A 330 26.85 -37.01 -102.13
N GLU A 331 25.52 -36.90 -102.15
CA GLU A 331 24.63 -37.62 -103.04
C GLU A 331 23.83 -36.58 -103.85
N LEU A 332 23.92 -36.66 -105.18
CA LEU A 332 23.25 -35.78 -106.14
C LEU A 332 22.32 -36.63 -107.01
N ASP A 333 21.05 -36.26 -107.12
CA ASP A 333 20.03 -36.95 -107.93
C ASP A 333 19.93 -38.46 -107.65
N GLY A 334 20.02 -38.82 -106.37
CA GLY A 334 19.99 -40.20 -105.87
C GLY A 334 21.28 -40.99 -106.11
N HIS A 335 22.31 -40.37 -106.69
CA HIS A 335 23.60 -41.00 -106.97
C HIS A 335 24.70 -40.44 -106.05
N ARG A 336 25.36 -41.33 -105.32
CA ARG A 336 26.51 -40.98 -104.47
C ARG A 336 27.71 -40.62 -105.36
N LEU A 337 28.25 -39.42 -105.19
CA LEU A 337 29.38 -38.94 -105.98
C LEU A 337 30.67 -39.63 -105.53
N VAL A 338 31.59 -39.84 -106.48
CA VAL A 338 32.89 -40.51 -106.26
C VAL A 338 34.05 -39.64 -106.75
N GLY A 339 35.26 -39.86 -106.22
CA GLY A 339 36.44 -39.06 -106.56
C GLY A 339 36.43 -37.66 -105.90
N PRO A 340 37.04 -36.63 -106.52
CA PRO A 340 37.33 -35.35 -105.87
C PRO A 340 36.10 -34.48 -105.54
N ILE A 341 34.91 -34.83 -106.00
CA ILE A 341 33.63 -34.17 -105.68
C ILE A 341 32.71 -34.99 -104.75
N SER A 342 33.24 -36.07 -104.15
CA SER A 342 32.47 -36.99 -103.30
C SER A 342 32.14 -36.46 -101.90
N ALA A 343 32.78 -35.38 -101.46
CA ALA A 343 32.60 -34.79 -100.14
C ALA A 343 32.69 -33.26 -100.19
N THR A 344 32.07 -32.58 -99.23
CA THR A 344 32.07 -31.11 -99.14
C THR A 344 33.40 -30.52 -98.65
N PRO A 345 33.77 -29.29 -99.04
CA PRO A 345 33.11 -28.45 -100.04
C PRO A 345 33.45 -28.88 -101.47
N ALA A 346 32.45 -28.95 -102.34
CA ALA A 346 32.60 -29.32 -103.75
C ALA A 346 31.90 -28.29 -104.65
N THR A 347 32.46 -28.01 -105.82
CA THR A 347 31.78 -27.26 -106.89
C THR A 347 31.50 -28.22 -108.03
N ILE A 348 30.25 -28.21 -108.50
CA ILE A 348 29.76 -29.02 -109.60
C ILE A 348 29.44 -28.02 -110.74
N PRO A 349 30.38 -27.79 -111.67
CA PRO A 349 30.21 -26.84 -112.76
C PRO A 349 29.30 -27.39 -113.86
N ASP A 350 28.96 -26.55 -114.83
CA ASP A 350 28.37 -26.93 -116.12
C ASP A 350 27.07 -27.77 -116.01
N LEU A 351 26.29 -27.53 -114.95
CA LEU A 351 24.96 -28.08 -114.76
C LEU A 351 23.92 -27.32 -115.59
N ASP A 352 23.02 -28.05 -116.23
CA ASP A 352 21.93 -27.49 -117.01
C ASP A 352 20.97 -26.64 -116.13
N PRO A 353 20.37 -25.56 -116.67
CA PRO A 353 19.36 -24.79 -115.95
C PRO A 353 18.09 -25.62 -115.67
N GLY A 354 18.01 -26.19 -114.46
CA GLY A 354 16.90 -27.03 -114.02
C GLY A 354 16.95 -27.32 -112.51
N TYR A 355 16.13 -28.26 -112.05
CA TYR A 355 16.11 -28.71 -110.66
C TYR A 355 16.93 -29.99 -110.47
N HIS A 356 17.78 -29.99 -109.45
CA HIS A 356 18.54 -31.15 -108.97
C HIS A 356 18.25 -31.38 -107.48
N THR A 357 18.60 -32.55 -106.94
CA THR A 357 18.40 -32.94 -105.54
C THR A 357 19.71 -33.30 -104.85
N ILE A 358 19.94 -32.76 -103.64
CA ILE A 358 21.16 -33.01 -102.86
C ILE A 358 20.83 -33.60 -101.50
N LYS A 359 21.53 -34.68 -101.12
CA LYS A 359 21.60 -35.21 -99.76
C LYS A 359 23.06 -35.27 -99.29
N LEU A 360 23.30 -34.98 -98.00
CA LEU A 360 24.60 -35.04 -97.36
C LEU A 360 24.58 -35.94 -96.10
N SER A 361 25.68 -36.64 -95.84
CA SER A 361 25.85 -37.47 -94.63
C SER A 361 27.28 -37.41 -94.08
N HIS A 362 27.43 -37.33 -92.74
CA HIS A 362 28.71 -37.25 -92.03
C HIS A 362 28.61 -38.02 -90.69
N ASP A 363 29.60 -38.85 -90.35
CA ASP A 363 29.57 -39.59 -89.08
C ASP A 363 29.53 -38.66 -87.86
N GLY A 364 28.75 -39.04 -86.85
CA GLY A 364 28.46 -38.24 -85.66
C GLY A 364 27.38 -37.17 -85.83
N TYR A 365 26.79 -37.01 -87.02
CA TYR A 365 25.76 -36.00 -87.31
C TYR A 365 24.49 -36.63 -87.90
N HIS A 366 23.37 -35.92 -87.82
CA HIS A 366 22.16 -36.27 -88.56
C HIS A 366 22.31 -35.94 -90.05
N ASP A 367 21.84 -36.83 -90.92
CA ASP A 367 21.76 -36.62 -92.38
C ASP A 367 21.03 -35.32 -92.72
N TRP A 368 21.50 -34.64 -93.78
CA TRP A 368 20.92 -33.39 -94.28
C TRP A 368 20.34 -33.61 -95.68
N GLY A 369 19.03 -33.40 -95.83
CA GLY A 369 18.31 -33.64 -97.09
C GLY A 369 17.70 -35.04 -97.22
N PRO A 370 17.22 -35.43 -98.42
CA PRO A 370 17.36 -34.72 -99.69
C PRO A 370 16.65 -33.35 -99.74
N LYS A 371 17.17 -32.43 -100.55
CA LYS A 371 16.56 -31.12 -100.87
C LYS A 371 16.76 -30.77 -102.34
N GLU A 372 15.75 -30.15 -102.93
CA GLU A 372 15.84 -29.60 -104.28
C GLU A 372 16.65 -28.29 -104.34
N VAL A 373 17.32 -28.07 -105.46
CA VAL A 373 18.10 -26.86 -105.78
C VAL A 373 17.91 -26.53 -107.26
N HIS A 374 17.67 -25.25 -107.57
CA HIS A 374 17.52 -24.77 -108.95
C HIS A 374 18.83 -24.17 -109.47
N VAL A 375 19.28 -24.64 -110.63
CA VAL A 375 20.42 -24.11 -111.37
C VAL A 375 19.93 -23.05 -112.34
N THR A 376 20.73 -22.03 -112.63
CA THR A 376 20.32 -20.95 -113.52
C THR A 376 21.51 -20.44 -114.31
N ALA A 377 21.34 -20.34 -115.64
CA ALA A 377 22.32 -19.74 -116.53
C ALA A 377 22.72 -18.34 -116.00
N GLY A 378 24.00 -18.18 -115.68
CA GLY A 378 24.50 -16.95 -115.06
C GLY A 378 24.62 -16.95 -113.53
N LYS A 379 24.43 -18.07 -112.80
CA LYS A 379 24.70 -18.15 -111.34
C LYS A 379 25.23 -19.50 -110.85
N THR A 380 26.38 -19.53 -110.16
CA THR A 380 26.77 -20.63 -109.28
C THR A 380 25.82 -20.63 -108.10
N THR A 381 24.80 -21.50 -108.10
CA THR A 381 23.86 -21.62 -106.99
C THR A 381 24.59 -22.21 -105.77
N PRO A 382 24.71 -21.46 -104.65
CA PRO A 382 25.36 -21.97 -103.46
C PRO A 382 24.38 -22.83 -102.64
N VAL A 383 24.87 -23.94 -102.10
CA VAL A 383 24.13 -24.86 -101.22
C VAL A 383 24.94 -25.02 -99.95
N HIS A 384 24.56 -24.30 -98.90
CA HIS A 384 25.22 -24.38 -97.59
C HIS A 384 24.41 -25.25 -96.62
N ALA A 385 25.06 -26.24 -96.03
CA ALA A 385 24.43 -27.23 -95.15
C ALA A 385 25.11 -27.28 -93.78
N THR A 386 24.43 -26.85 -92.72
CA THR A 386 24.87 -27.15 -91.35
C THR A 386 24.24 -28.48 -90.93
N LEU A 387 25.06 -29.49 -90.62
CA LEU A 387 24.58 -30.76 -90.07
C LEU A 387 24.48 -30.65 -88.54
N VAL A 388 23.53 -31.37 -87.93
CA VAL A 388 23.30 -31.31 -86.47
C VAL A 388 24.05 -32.46 -85.77
N PRO A 389 24.98 -32.20 -84.84
CA PRO A 389 25.76 -33.23 -84.17
C PRO A 389 24.93 -34.04 -83.16
N ILE A 390 25.02 -35.36 -83.25
CA ILE A 390 24.34 -36.31 -82.36
C ILE A 390 25.01 -36.29 -80.99
N GLN A 391 24.36 -35.68 -80.00
CA GLN A 391 24.87 -35.62 -78.64
C GLN A 391 24.79 -36.99 -77.96
N LYS A 392 25.94 -37.56 -77.57
CA LYS A 392 26.04 -38.87 -76.88
C LYS A 392 26.17 -38.75 -75.35
N THR A 393 26.26 -37.53 -74.81
CA THR A 393 26.46 -37.21 -73.39
C THR A 393 25.62 -36.02 -72.96
N GLY A 394 25.35 -35.88 -71.66
CA GLY A 394 24.74 -34.70 -71.04
C GLY A 394 25.70 -33.95 -70.11
N SER A 395 25.14 -33.06 -69.31
CA SER A 395 25.85 -32.29 -68.27
C SER A 395 25.04 -32.24 -66.97
N ILE A 396 25.69 -31.97 -65.84
CA ILE A 396 25.04 -31.72 -64.54
C ILE A 396 25.58 -30.41 -63.97
N SER A 397 24.72 -29.45 -63.66
CA SER A 397 25.09 -28.18 -63.02
C SER A 397 24.69 -28.20 -61.56
N VAL A 398 25.66 -28.13 -60.65
CA VAL A 398 25.48 -28.37 -59.22
C VAL A 398 25.78 -27.10 -58.42
N HIS A 399 24.79 -26.65 -57.66
CA HIS A 399 24.88 -25.53 -56.73
C HIS A 399 24.52 -25.99 -55.30
N SER A 400 25.02 -25.31 -54.28
CA SER A 400 24.53 -25.50 -52.91
C SER A 400 24.41 -24.18 -52.14
N SER A 401 23.60 -24.21 -51.09
CA SER A 401 23.48 -23.16 -50.08
C SER A 401 23.86 -23.74 -48.70
N PRO A 402 24.96 -23.27 -48.08
CA PRO A 402 26.00 -22.40 -48.66
C PRO A 402 26.79 -23.09 -49.79
N SER A 403 27.52 -22.30 -50.57
CA SER A 403 28.44 -22.75 -51.63
C SER A 403 29.80 -23.21 -51.05
N GLY A 404 30.66 -23.80 -51.90
CA GLY A 404 31.97 -24.34 -51.51
C GLY A 404 31.93 -25.79 -51.02
N ALA A 405 30.78 -26.46 -51.13
CA ALA A 405 30.64 -27.87 -50.77
C ALA A 405 31.37 -28.75 -51.77
N THR A 406 32.19 -29.69 -51.28
CA THR A 406 32.87 -30.71 -52.07
C THR A 406 31.87 -31.63 -52.75
N ILE A 407 32.02 -31.85 -54.05
CA ILE A 407 31.10 -32.62 -54.89
C ILE A 407 31.75 -33.95 -55.29
N TYR A 408 31.01 -35.05 -55.12
CA TYR A 408 31.36 -36.38 -55.62
C TYR A 408 30.25 -36.88 -56.56
N LEU A 409 30.59 -37.09 -57.83
CA LEU A 409 29.69 -37.60 -58.87
C LEU A 409 30.09 -39.02 -59.28
N GLU A 410 29.14 -39.96 -59.19
CA GLU A 410 29.36 -41.39 -59.43
C GLU A 410 29.84 -41.72 -60.85
N GLY A 411 31.05 -42.26 -60.95
CA GLY A 411 31.66 -42.68 -62.22
C GLY A 411 32.21 -41.52 -63.06
N PHE A 412 32.32 -40.32 -62.50
CA PHE A 412 33.16 -39.26 -63.06
C PHE A 412 34.63 -39.48 -62.67
N VAL A 413 35.57 -39.23 -63.59
CA VAL A 413 37.01 -39.35 -63.35
C VAL A 413 37.66 -38.01 -63.66
N GLY A 414 38.10 -37.32 -62.61
CA GLY A 414 38.65 -35.98 -62.66
C GLY A 414 39.10 -35.49 -61.27
N PRO A 415 39.49 -34.22 -61.12
CA PRO A 415 39.79 -33.64 -59.82
C PRO A 415 38.54 -33.54 -58.93
N THR A 416 38.75 -33.30 -57.64
CA THR A 416 37.67 -32.99 -56.69
C THR A 416 37.18 -31.57 -56.91
N GLU A 417 35.88 -31.42 -57.15
CA GLU A 417 35.23 -30.14 -57.47
C GLU A 417 34.41 -29.61 -56.29
N THR A 418 34.10 -28.31 -56.29
CA THR A 418 33.29 -27.66 -55.25
C THR A 418 32.13 -26.84 -55.86
N THR A 419 31.05 -26.62 -55.11
CA THR A 419 29.90 -25.85 -55.61
C THR A 419 30.19 -24.35 -55.71
N PRO A 420 29.80 -23.66 -56.80
CA PRO A 420 29.09 -24.18 -57.98
C PRO A 420 30.04 -24.79 -59.04
N HIS A 421 29.69 -25.97 -59.57
CA HIS A 421 30.43 -26.62 -60.67
C HIS A 421 29.45 -27.17 -61.72
N THR A 422 29.87 -27.29 -62.98
CA THR A 422 29.10 -27.96 -64.04
C THR A 422 29.90 -29.06 -64.73
N PHE A 423 29.61 -30.32 -64.38
CA PHE A 423 30.21 -31.48 -65.04
C PHE A 423 29.67 -31.58 -66.47
N THR A 424 30.57 -31.68 -67.45
CA THR A 424 30.21 -31.85 -68.87
C THR A 424 30.64 -33.23 -69.37
N LYS A 425 30.06 -33.68 -70.49
CA LYS A 425 30.31 -34.99 -71.10
C LYS A 425 29.96 -36.19 -70.20
N VAL A 426 28.97 -36.03 -69.32
CA VAL A 426 28.50 -37.09 -68.42
C VAL A 426 27.66 -38.10 -69.23
N SER A 427 27.97 -39.39 -69.07
CA SER A 427 27.23 -40.47 -69.75
C SER A 427 25.77 -40.55 -69.26
N PRO A 428 24.77 -40.64 -70.16
CA PRO A 428 23.36 -40.66 -69.79
C PRO A 428 22.98 -41.80 -68.84
N GLY A 429 21.91 -41.60 -68.07
CA GLY A 429 21.44 -42.50 -67.02
C GLY A 429 21.23 -41.78 -65.68
N HIS A 430 20.90 -42.53 -64.63
CA HIS A 430 20.93 -41.98 -63.26
C HIS A 430 22.37 -42.07 -62.71
N ARG A 431 22.76 -41.07 -61.90
CA ARG A 431 24.09 -40.94 -61.30
C ARG A 431 23.94 -40.44 -59.87
N LYS A 432 24.50 -41.16 -58.90
CA LYS A 432 24.50 -40.67 -57.52
C LYS A 432 25.46 -39.48 -57.37
N LEU A 433 24.97 -38.45 -56.69
CA LEU A 433 25.67 -37.20 -56.43
C LEU A 433 25.67 -36.97 -54.92
N ASN A 434 26.86 -36.89 -54.31
CA ASN A 434 27.03 -36.61 -52.89
C ASN A 434 27.74 -35.25 -52.72
N LEU A 435 27.27 -34.45 -51.77
CA LEU A 435 27.91 -33.19 -51.36
C LEU A 435 28.34 -33.28 -49.90
N SER A 436 29.51 -32.72 -49.59
CA SER A 436 30.07 -32.66 -48.24
C SER A 436 30.66 -31.28 -47.96
N LEU A 437 30.38 -30.72 -46.79
CA LEU A 437 30.93 -29.45 -46.33
C LEU A 437 31.18 -29.54 -44.82
N VAL A 438 32.33 -29.03 -44.36
CA VAL A 438 32.70 -29.07 -42.94
C VAL A 438 31.70 -28.26 -42.12
N GLY A 439 31.16 -28.87 -41.06
CA GLY A 439 30.10 -28.28 -40.23
C GLY A 439 28.68 -28.50 -40.75
N TYR A 440 28.48 -29.31 -41.79
CA TYR A 440 27.16 -29.62 -42.37
C TYR A 440 26.94 -31.13 -42.49
N TYR A 441 25.67 -31.55 -42.41
CA TYR A 441 25.31 -32.95 -42.67
C TYR A 441 25.56 -33.30 -44.15
N PRO A 442 26.06 -34.51 -44.46
CA PRO A 442 26.30 -34.92 -45.84
C PRO A 442 24.97 -35.03 -46.61
N TRP A 443 24.97 -34.53 -47.85
CA TRP A 443 23.79 -34.44 -48.70
C TRP A 443 23.93 -35.35 -49.92
N SER A 444 22.84 -35.94 -50.40
CA SER A 444 22.87 -36.92 -51.50
C SER A 444 21.60 -36.88 -52.36
N THR A 445 21.75 -37.10 -53.67
CA THR A 445 20.63 -37.26 -54.61
C THR A 445 21.01 -38.10 -55.83
N ASP A 446 20.01 -38.56 -56.60
CA ASP A 446 20.19 -39.26 -57.86
C ASP A 446 19.91 -38.34 -59.06
N ALA A 447 20.97 -37.82 -59.67
CA ALA A 447 20.88 -36.94 -60.82
C ALA A 447 20.59 -37.74 -62.11
N LYS A 448 19.46 -37.46 -62.76
CA LYS A 448 19.13 -38.03 -64.08
C LYS A 448 19.82 -37.24 -65.18
N VAL A 449 20.74 -37.87 -65.90
CA VAL A 449 21.49 -37.31 -67.03
C VAL A 449 20.83 -37.70 -68.35
N THR A 450 20.46 -36.71 -69.15
CA THR A 450 19.89 -36.87 -70.50
C THR A 450 20.87 -36.29 -71.52
N ALA A 451 21.08 -36.99 -72.64
CA ALA A 451 22.01 -36.53 -73.67
C ALA A 451 21.61 -35.16 -74.26
N GLY A 452 22.60 -34.30 -74.54
CA GLY A 452 22.40 -32.95 -75.05
C GLY A 452 21.79 -31.94 -74.06
N HIS A 453 21.43 -32.36 -72.84
CA HIS A 453 20.79 -31.53 -71.83
C HIS A 453 21.71 -31.31 -70.61
N THR A 454 21.49 -30.21 -69.89
CA THR A 454 22.11 -29.96 -68.58
C THR A 454 21.06 -30.13 -67.49
N THR A 455 21.31 -31.04 -66.54
CA THR A 455 20.43 -31.25 -65.38
C THR A 455 20.87 -30.33 -64.24
N PRO A 456 20.04 -29.35 -63.81
CA PRO A 456 20.36 -28.51 -62.67
C PRO A 456 20.07 -29.25 -61.35
N ILE A 457 20.97 -29.13 -60.38
CA ILE A 457 20.82 -29.61 -59.01
C ILE A 457 21.14 -28.48 -58.06
N HIS A 458 20.24 -28.23 -57.10
CA HIS A 458 20.40 -27.25 -56.04
C HIS A 458 20.24 -27.95 -54.68
N ALA A 459 21.29 -27.94 -53.87
CA ALA A 459 21.31 -28.56 -52.55
C ALA A 459 21.27 -27.51 -51.42
N THR A 460 20.31 -27.62 -50.51
CA THR A 460 20.37 -26.88 -49.24
C THR A 460 21.02 -27.78 -48.20
N LEU A 461 22.10 -27.32 -47.58
CA LEU A 461 22.85 -28.09 -46.59
C LEU A 461 22.41 -27.70 -45.17
N THR A 462 22.04 -28.68 -44.36
CA THR A 462 21.71 -28.47 -42.95
C THR A 462 22.99 -28.40 -42.12
N PRO A 463 23.24 -27.32 -41.35
CA PRO A 463 24.40 -27.27 -40.46
C PRO A 463 24.26 -28.29 -39.33
N ILE A 464 25.40 -28.82 -38.87
CA ILE A 464 25.49 -29.60 -37.64
C ILE A 464 25.60 -28.60 -36.49
N PRO A 465 24.68 -28.59 -35.52
CA PRO A 465 24.80 -27.70 -34.37
C PRO A 465 26.05 -28.06 -33.57
N THR A 466 26.81 -27.04 -33.17
CA THR A 466 28.01 -27.17 -32.31
C THR A 466 27.78 -26.59 -30.90
N THR A 467 26.62 -25.99 -30.69
CA THR A 467 26.16 -25.31 -29.48
C THR A 467 24.74 -25.75 -29.13
N GLY A 468 24.38 -25.66 -27.86
CA GLY A 468 23.01 -25.82 -27.36
C GLY A 468 22.38 -24.48 -26.97
N THR A 469 21.22 -24.54 -26.32
CA THR A 469 20.48 -23.37 -25.84
C THR A 469 19.94 -23.63 -24.43
N ILE A 470 19.87 -22.60 -23.59
CA ILE A 470 19.28 -22.68 -22.24
C ILE A 470 18.10 -21.71 -22.15
N THR A 471 16.94 -22.16 -21.67
CA THR A 471 15.79 -21.28 -21.37
C THR A 471 15.59 -21.17 -19.86
N VAL A 472 15.55 -19.95 -19.32
CA VAL A 472 15.70 -19.72 -17.87
C VAL A 472 14.52 -18.93 -17.30
N PHE A 473 13.82 -19.55 -16.34
CA PHE A 473 12.62 -19.04 -15.69
C PHE A 473 12.82 -18.99 -14.17
N SER A 474 12.23 -17.98 -13.50
CA SER A 474 12.12 -17.98 -12.04
C SER A 474 10.72 -17.57 -11.58
N SER A 475 10.35 -18.04 -10.39
CA SER A 475 9.22 -17.55 -9.61
C SER A 475 9.73 -16.94 -8.31
N PRO A 476 9.55 -15.62 -8.06
CA PRO A 476 9.05 -14.61 -9.01
C PRO A 476 10.01 -14.37 -10.20
N PRO A 477 9.50 -13.80 -11.32
CA PRO A 477 10.31 -13.49 -12.51
C PRO A 477 11.16 -12.21 -12.32
N GLY A 478 12.13 -12.01 -13.21
CA GLY A 478 12.98 -10.81 -13.26
C GLY A 478 14.30 -10.93 -12.50
N ALA A 479 14.64 -12.11 -11.99
CA ALA A 479 15.93 -12.41 -11.38
C ALA A 479 17.07 -12.34 -12.41
N GLU A 480 18.23 -11.83 -12.00
CA GLU A 480 19.43 -11.74 -12.82
C GLU A 480 20.05 -13.12 -13.05
N ILE A 481 20.38 -13.43 -14.30
CA ILE A 481 20.96 -14.71 -14.71
C ILE A 481 22.46 -14.57 -14.87
N TYR A 482 23.19 -15.49 -14.25
CA TYR A 482 24.62 -15.67 -14.47
C TYR A 482 24.92 -17.08 -15.00
N LEU A 483 25.58 -17.18 -16.15
CA LEU A 483 26.09 -18.42 -16.74
C LEU A 483 27.60 -18.47 -16.51
N ASP A 484 28.07 -19.45 -15.73
CA ASP A 484 29.49 -19.59 -15.34
C ASP A 484 30.11 -18.28 -14.79
N ASN A 485 29.29 -17.48 -14.09
CA ASN A 485 29.56 -16.16 -13.53
C ASN A 485 29.54 -14.97 -14.52
N ASN A 486 29.34 -15.18 -15.82
CA ASN A 486 29.05 -14.10 -16.77
C ASN A 486 27.56 -13.71 -16.68
N TYR A 487 27.22 -12.42 -16.80
CA TYR A 487 25.84 -11.94 -16.74
C TYR A 487 25.16 -12.02 -18.10
N GLU A 488 24.04 -12.73 -18.17
CA GLU A 488 23.30 -12.99 -19.44
C GLU A 488 21.98 -12.20 -19.56
N GLY A 489 21.49 -11.61 -18.46
CA GLY A 489 20.23 -10.85 -18.46
C GLY A 489 19.36 -11.17 -17.25
N ARG A 490 18.04 -11.23 -17.46
CA ARG A 490 17.04 -11.52 -16.42
C ARG A 490 16.06 -12.60 -16.86
N THR A 491 15.49 -13.36 -15.92
CA THR A 491 14.63 -14.53 -16.20
C THR A 491 13.38 -14.20 -17.02
N LEU A 492 12.86 -15.22 -17.73
CA LEU A 492 12.13 -15.11 -19.01
C LEU A 492 13.08 -14.82 -20.19
N HIS A 493 14.24 -15.48 -20.21
CA HIS A 493 15.29 -15.29 -21.21
C HIS A 493 15.86 -16.61 -21.74
N THR A 494 16.48 -16.54 -22.92
CA THR A 494 16.99 -17.67 -23.69
C THR A 494 18.43 -17.39 -24.09
N ILE A 495 19.38 -18.15 -23.52
CA ILE A 495 20.80 -18.04 -23.81
C ILE A 495 21.11 -18.99 -24.97
N THR A 496 21.51 -18.45 -26.13
CA THR A 496 21.92 -19.24 -27.31
C THR A 496 23.42 -19.49 -27.29
N ASP A 497 23.90 -20.32 -28.23
CA ASP A 497 25.32 -20.49 -28.54
C ASP A 497 26.20 -20.99 -27.39
N VAL A 498 25.57 -21.61 -26.37
CA VAL A 498 26.25 -22.23 -25.24
C VAL A 498 26.96 -23.52 -25.70
N LEU A 499 28.20 -23.73 -25.28
CA LEU A 499 28.96 -24.93 -25.64
C LEU A 499 28.33 -26.21 -25.02
N PRO A 500 28.55 -27.40 -25.60
CA PRO A 500 28.09 -28.65 -24.99
C PRO A 500 28.94 -29.02 -23.78
N GLY A 501 28.31 -29.25 -22.63
CA GLY A 501 29.01 -29.51 -21.37
C GLY A 501 28.15 -29.27 -20.13
N TYR A 502 28.77 -29.38 -18.96
CA TYR A 502 28.17 -28.92 -17.70
C TYR A 502 28.52 -27.45 -17.47
N HIS A 503 27.48 -26.64 -17.29
CA HIS A 503 27.57 -25.22 -16.96
C HIS A 503 26.86 -24.95 -15.63
N THR A 504 27.14 -23.82 -14.98
CA THR A 504 26.46 -23.38 -13.76
C THR A 504 25.56 -22.19 -14.06
N ILE A 505 24.25 -22.34 -13.83
CA ILE A 505 23.32 -21.21 -13.77
C ILE A 505 23.20 -20.76 -12.32
N ARG A 506 23.44 -19.48 -12.06
CA ARG A 506 23.13 -18.79 -10.79
C ARG A 506 22.11 -17.69 -11.04
N LEU A 507 21.13 -17.56 -10.15
CA LEU A 507 20.06 -16.58 -10.19
C LEU A 507 20.09 -15.69 -8.93
N CYS A 508 20.02 -14.38 -9.14
CA CYS A 508 20.01 -13.37 -8.08
C CYS A 508 18.77 -12.49 -8.18
N LEU A 509 18.08 -12.23 -7.07
CA LEU A 509 17.00 -11.24 -7.03
C LEU A 509 17.02 -10.52 -5.69
N GLU A 510 16.87 -9.20 -5.71
CA GLU A 510 16.84 -8.37 -4.52
C GLU A 510 15.72 -8.81 -3.57
N GLY A 511 16.04 -9.01 -2.28
CA GLY A 511 15.11 -9.56 -1.30
C GLY A 511 14.96 -11.09 -1.32
N TYR A 512 15.70 -11.81 -2.18
CA TYR A 512 15.69 -13.28 -2.26
C TYR A 512 17.09 -13.87 -2.06
N ARG A 513 17.15 -15.15 -1.69
CA ARG A 513 18.39 -15.91 -1.59
C ARG A 513 18.89 -16.29 -2.99
N ASP A 514 20.19 -16.14 -3.21
CA ASP A 514 20.88 -16.69 -4.39
C ASP A 514 20.52 -18.16 -4.59
N TRP A 515 20.20 -18.52 -5.84
CA TRP A 515 19.87 -19.88 -6.25
C TRP A 515 20.86 -20.32 -7.33
N SER A 516 21.28 -21.59 -7.33
CA SER A 516 22.21 -22.10 -8.34
C SER A 516 22.02 -23.57 -8.63
N THR A 517 22.16 -23.97 -9.89
CA THR A 517 22.22 -25.37 -10.32
C THR A 517 23.30 -25.59 -11.37
N PRO A 518 23.97 -26.76 -11.39
CA PRO A 518 24.57 -27.25 -12.62
C PRO A 518 23.46 -27.55 -13.65
N VAL A 519 23.76 -27.36 -14.92
CA VAL A 519 22.91 -27.69 -16.07
C VAL A 519 23.76 -28.39 -17.14
N LEU A 520 23.22 -29.44 -17.76
CA LEU A 520 23.85 -30.12 -18.89
C LEU A 520 23.31 -29.54 -20.20
N VAL A 521 24.22 -29.15 -21.09
CA VAL A 521 23.93 -28.60 -22.41
C VAL A 521 24.39 -29.61 -23.47
N THR A 522 23.50 -29.92 -24.41
CA THR A 522 23.77 -30.77 -25.57
C THR A 522 23.66 -29.94 -26.84
N ALA A 523 24.51 -30.22 -27.85
CA ALA A 523 24.47 -29.49 -29.11
C ALA A 523 23.13 -29.69 -29.85
N GLY A 524 22.47 -28.59 -30.23
CA GLY A 524 21.17 -28.58 -30.91
C GLY A 524 19.95 -28.67 -29.99
N ASP A 525 20.11 -29.06 -28.73
CA ASP A 525 19.02 -29.15 -27.76
C ASP A 525 18.78 -27.81 -27.05
N THR A 526 17.58 -27.66 -26.48
CA THR A 526 17.22 -26.55 -25.59
C THR A 526 16.93 -27.08 -24.19
N THR A 527 17.81 -26.82 -23.23
CA THR A 527 17.64 -27.25 -21.84
C THR A 527 16.81 -26.22 -21.05
N PRO A 528 15.67 -26.60 -20.45
CA PRO A 528 14.89 -25.71 -19.60
C PRO A 528 15.42 -25.69 -18.17
N VAL A 529 15.51 -24.50 -17.57
CA VAL A 529 15.86 -24.25 -16.18
C VAL A 529 14.74 -23.46 -15.52
N GLN A 530 14.15 -24.00 -14.45
CA GLN A 530 13.09 -23.37 -13.68
C GLN A 530 13.48 -23.31 -12.20
N ALA A 531 13.37 -22.14 -11.59
CA ALA A 531 13.71 -21.92 -10.18
C ALA A 531 12.55 -21.29 -9.40
N THR A 532 12.35 -21.72 -8.16
CA THR A 532 11.51 -21.00 -7.19
C THR A 532 12.45 -20.37 -6.16
N LEU A 533 12.43 -19.04 -6.05
CA LEU A 533 13.35 -18.30 -5.21
C LEU A 533 12.78 -18.14 -3.80
N THR A 534 13.62 -18.38 -2.79
CA THR A 534 13.22 -18.23 -1.38
C THR A 534 13.49 -16.79 -0.92
N ALA A 535 12.46 -16.08 -0.48
CA ALA A 535 12.60 -14.73 0.05
C ALA A 535 13.51 -14.70 1.29
N ILE A 536 14.24 -13.59 1.46
CA ILE A 536 14.91 -13.25 2.71
C ILE A 536 13.87 -12.49 3.55
N PRO A 537 13.49 -12.99 4.74
CA PRO A 537 12.56 -12.25 5.60
C PRO A 537 13.20 -10.93 6.04
N THR A 538 12.43 -9.85 5.95
CA THR A 538 12.76 -8.50 6.47
C THR A 538 11.93 -8.15 7.71
N THR A 539 11.01 -9.03 8.08
CA THR A 539 10.11 -8.92 9.22
C THR A 539 10.24 -10.13 10.15
N GLY A 540 9.89 -9.96 11.41
CA GLY A 540 9.70 -11.01 12.40
C GLY A 540 8.32 -10.89 13.05
N ALA A 541 8.23 -11.34 14.30
CA ALA A 541 7.04 -11.23 15.14
C ALA A 541 7.43 -10.86 16.58
N ILE A 542 6.46 -10.39 17.36
CA ILE A 542 6.59 -10.24 18.82
C ILE A 542 5.46 -11.04 19.46
N SER A 543 5.77 -11.99 20.35
CA SER A 543 4.77 -12.63 21.20
C SER A 543 4.69 -11.87 22.52
N VAL A 544 3.50 -11.41 22.87
CA VAL A 544 3.26 -10.49 23.98
C VAL A 544 2.32 -11.14 24.98
N ASN A 545 2.85 -11.49 26.14
CA ASN A 545 2.11 -11.95 27.30
C ASN A 545 2.16 -10.88 28.39
N SER A 546 1.16 -10.84 29.27
CA SER A 546 1.24 -10.08 30.52
C SER A 546 0.66 -10.88 31.67
N GLU A 547 1.09 -10.56 32.88
CA GLU A 547 0.53 -11.10 34.12
C GLU A 547 -0.03 -9.93 34.96
N PRO A 548 -1.35 -9.81 35.15
CA PRO A 548 -2.40 -10.64 34.54
C PRO A 548 -2.56 -10.40 33.02
N PRO A 549 -3.23 -11.32 32.29
CA PRO A 549 -3.59 -11.14 30.89
C PRO A 549 -4.73 -10.12 30.70
N GLY A 550 -5.01 -9.73 29.46
CA GLY A 550 -6.07 -8.79 29.09
C GLY A 550 -5.62 -7.34 28.91
N ALA A 551 -4.32 -7.06 28.93
CA ALA A 551 -3.78 -5.71 28.73
C ALA A 551 -3.86 -5.28 27.26
N ASN A 552 -4.19 -4.01 27.01
CA ASN A 552 -4.14 -3.40 25.68
C ASN A 552 -2.68 -3.27 25.24
N ILE A 553 -2.43 -3.40 23.93
CA ILE A 553 -1.08 -3.44 23.36
C ILE A 553 -0.84 -2.22 22.47
N GLY A 554 0.28 -1.53 22.67
CA GLY A 554 0.81 -0.49 21.78
C GLY A 554 2.18 -0.88 21.23
N LEU A 555 2.45 -0.53 19.97
CA LEU A 555 3.75 -0.72 19.33
C LEU A 555 4.17 0.58 18.63
N ASP A 556 5.32 1.13 18.99
CA ASP A 556 5.87 2.41 18.53
C ASP A 556 4.87 3.59 18.63
N GLY A 557 4.06 3.61 19.69
CA GLY A 557 3.00 4.61 19.91
C GLY A 557 1.72 4.40 19.08
N VAL A 558 1.61 3.29 18.33
CA VAL A 558 0.40 2.90 17.61
C VAL A 558 -0.36 1.82 18.38
N PRO A 559 -1.63 2.02 18.76
CA PRO A 559 -2.41 1.00 19.44
C PRO A 559 -2.74 -0.18 18.51
N ILE A 560 -2.53 -1.39 19.00
CA ILE A 560 -2.93 -2.64 18.39
C ILE A 560 -4.31 -3.01 18.94
N ASN A 561 -5.27 -3.31 18.06
CA ASN A 561 -6.62 -3.70 18.46
C ASN A 561 -6.67 -5.19 18.90
N ALA A 562 -5.92 -5.51 19.95
CA ALA A 562 -5.82 -6.82 20.58
C ALA A 562 -5.40 -6.69 22.05
N LEU A 563 -5.75 -7.69 22.86
CA LEU A 563 -5.36 -7.80 24.27
C LEU A 563 -4.36 -8.95 24.46
N THR A 564 -3.54 -8.90 25.51
CA THR A 564 -2.63 -10.00 25.86
C THR A 564 -3.40 -11.26 26.31
N PRO A 565 -2.91 -12.48 26.00
CA PRO A 565 -1.72 -12.79 25.19
C PRO A 565 -1.99 -12.68 23.68
N TYR A 566 -1.06 -12.07 22.93
CA TYR A 566 -1.19 -11.87 21.48
C TYR A 566 0.16 -11.87 20.76
N THR A 567 0.20 -12.36 19.52
CA THR A 567 1.42 -12.33 18.68
C THR A 567 1.27 -11.32 17.54
N ILE A 568 1.99 -10.21 17.63
CA ILE A 568 2.10 -9.22 16.55
C ILE A 568 2.97 -9.82 15.44
N THR A 569 2.44 -9.96 14.23
CA THR A 569 3.16 -10.55 13.09
C THR A 569 3.59 -9.49 12.08
N ASN A 570 4.58 -9.80 11.25
CA ASN A 570 5.13 -8.92 10.20
C ASN A 570 5.73 -7.61 10.73
N VAL A 571 6.20 -7.59 11.99
CA VAL A 571 6.93 -6.46 12.56
C VAL A 571 8.27 -6.34 11.83
N VAL A 572 8.66 -5.13 11.42
CA VAL A 572 9.94 -4.87 10.73
C VAL A 572 11.12 -5.33 11.60
N SER A 573 12.22 -5.78 11.01
CA SER A 573 13.41 -6.09 11.80
C SER A 573 14.06 -4.81 12.33
N GLY A 574 14.17 -4.68 13.65
CA GLY A 574 14.62 -3.45 14.29
C GLY A 574 14.47 -3.50 15.81
N THR A 575 14.52 -2.33 16.46
CA THR A 575 14.19 -2.18 17.88
C THR A 575 12.97 -1.30 18.00
N HIS A 576 11.91 -1.87 18.57
CA HIS A 576 10.59 -1.27 18.71
C HIS A 576 10.32 -0.94 20.18
N ILE A 577 9.42 0.01 20.44
CA ILE A 577 8.88 0.27 21.78
C ILE A 577 7.55 -0.45 21.89
N LEU A 578 7.46 -1.40 22.82
CA LEU A 578 6.21 -2.08 23.17
C LEU A 578 5.66 -1.45 24.45
N GLU A 579 4.37 -1.13 24.45
CA GLU A 579 3.66 -0.45 25.53
C GLU A 579 2.43 -1.30 25.90
N LEU A 580 2.11 -1.42 27.19
CA LEU A 580 0.97 -2.21 27.68
C LEU A 580 0.20 -1.43 28.74
N THR A 581 -1.13 -1.38 28.60
CA THR A 581 -2.02 -0.67 29.54
C THR A 581 -3.21 -1.53 29.95
N LEU A 582 -3.43 -1.62 31.26
CA LEU A 582 -4.53 -2.38 31.87
C LEU A 582 -5.16 -1.56 33.00
N LYS A 583 -6.49 -1.57 33.10
CA LYS A 583 -7.22 -0.84 34.14
C LYS A 583 -6.75 -1.29 35.52
N GLY A 584 -6.38 -0.34 36.39
CA GLY A 584 -5.87 -0.62 37.73
C GLY A 584 -4.37 -0.99 37.82
N TYR A 585 -3.64 -1.07 36.71
CA TYR A 585 -2.19 -1.39 36.69
C TYR A 585 -1.35 -0.25 36.13
N LEU A 586 -0.13 -0.06 36.63
CA LEU A 586 0.82 0.90 36.10
C LEU A 586 1.17 0.57 34.65
N ASP A 587 1.21 1.61 33.81
CA ASP A 587 1.49 1.49 32.38
C ASP A 587 2.92 0.95 32.18
N TRP A 588 3.04 -0.15 31.44
CA TRP A 588 4.29 -0.88 31.24
C TRP A 588 4.88 -0.56 29.87
N SER A 589 6.21 -0.44 29.76
CA SER A 589 6.88 -0.32 28.46
C SER A 589 8.27 -0.93 28.43
N ALA A 590 8.68 -1.45 27.27
CA ALA A 590 10.01 -1.99 27.04
C ALA A 590 10.47 -1.81 25.59
N LYS A 591 11.78 -1.97 25.36
CA LYS A 591 12.37 -2.03 24.02
C LYS A 591 12.54 -3.48 23.58
N VAL A 592 11.88 -3.85 22.49
CA VAL A 592 11.88 -5.22 21.93
C VAL A 592 12.73 -5.23 20.66
N HIS A 593 13.65 -6.19 20.53
CA HIS A 593 14.48 -6.33 19.33
C HIS A 593 13.99 -7.46 18.43
N VAL A 594 13.45 -7.11 17.26
CA VAL A 594 12.85 -8.04 16.30
C VAL A 594 13.90 -8.48 15.28
N VAL A 595 14.19 -9.77 15.26
CA VAL A 595 15.11 -10.41 14.31
C VAL A 595 14.30 -10.98 13.13
N PRO A 596 14.72 -10.80 11.86
CA PRO A 596 13.93 -11.25 10.72
C PRO A 596 13.74 -12.78 10.72
N GLY A 597 12.51 -13.22 10.45
CA GLY A 597 12.13 -14.63 10.46
C GLY A 597 12.06 -15.28 11.85
N LYS A 598 12.08 -14.49 12.93
CA LYS A 598 11.92 -14.98 14.32
C LYS A 598 10.80 -14.25 15.05
N THR A 599 10.28 -14.90 16.08
CA THR A 599 9.51 -14.25 17.14
C THR A 599 10.46 -13.75 18.23
N ALA A 600 10.18 -12.57 18.78
CA ALA A 600 10.73 -12.09 20.04
C ALA A 600 9.64 -12.26 21.12
N ASP A 601 9.92 -13.04 22.16
CA ASP A 601 8.96 -13.32 23.22
C ASP A 601 9.11 -12.31 24.36
N VAL A 602 7.98 -11.81 24.87
CA VAL A 602 7.90 -10.76 25.88
C VAL A 602 6.86 -11.12 26.92
N ASP A 603 7.31 -11.38 28.14
CA ASP A 603 6.46 -11.59 29.31
C ASP A 603 6.51 -10.35 30.20
N ALA A 604 5.37 -9.65 30.32
CA ALA A 604 5.26 -8.39 31.05
C ALA A 604 4.51 -8.56 32.39
N PRO A 605 5.20 -8.71 33.52
CA PRO A 605 4.56 -8.61 34.83
C PRO A 605 4.08 -7.18 35.05
N LEU A 606 2.77 -6.99 35.21
CA LEU A 606 2.16 -5.70 35.45
C LEU A 606 2.08 -5.45 36.96
N ILE A 607 2.37 -4.21 37.36
CA ILE A 607 2.35 -3.81 38.77
C ILE A 607 1.01 -3.11 39.03
N PRO A 608 0.15 -3.59 39.95
CA PRO A 608 -1.06 -2.88 40.35
C PRO A 608 -0.73 -1.43 40.76
N ARG A 609 -1.57 -0.46 40.36
CA ARG A 609 -1.45 0.93 40.85
C ARG A 609 -1.63 0.91 42.37
N PRO A 610 -0.67 1.44 43.16
CA PRO A 610 -0.87 1.66 44.58
C PRO A 610 -2.16 2.45 44.85
N ILE A 611 -2.77 2.19 45.99
CA ILE A 611 -4.05 2.81 46.35
C ILE A 611 -3.86 4.10 47.14
N ARG A 612 -4.81 5.00 46.97
CA ARG A 612 -4.96 6.25 47.72
C ARG A 612 -6.40 6.38 48.17
N ALA A 613 -6.64 6.84 49.39
CA ALA A 613 -7.98 6.90 49.95
C ALA A 613 -8.26 8.19 50.73
N GLY A 614 -9.54 8.58 50.80
CA GLY A 614 -10.02 9.54 51.80
C GLY A 614 -9.79 9.00 53.20
N ILE A 615 -10.31 7.80 53.48
CA ILE A 615 -10.02 7.02 54.68
C ILE A 615 -9.50 5.64 54.29
N TYR A 616 -8.30 5.29 54.77
CA TYR A 616 -7.71 3.96 54.63
C TYR A 616 -7.71 3.22 55.95
N MET A 617 -8.15 1.96 55.94
CA MET A 617 -8.23 1.08 57.10
C MET A 617 -7.56 -0.25 56.79
N ASN A 618 -6.60 -0.67 57.60
CA ASN A 618 -5.91 -1.95 57.44
C ASN A 618 -5.59 -2.59 58.80
N ASN A 619 -6.00 -3.84 59.00
CA ASN A 619 -5.94 -4.52 60.30
C ASN A 619 -6.59 -3.68 61.42
N ALA A 620 -7.70 -3.03 61.09
CA ALA A 620 -8.35 -1.99 61.90
C ALA A 620 -9.84 -2.31 62.09
N SER A 621 -10.20 -2.80 63.27
CA SER A 621 -11.52 -3.41 63.52
C SER A 621 -12.31 -2.69 64.62
N ASN A 622 -13.64 -2.80 64.59
CA ASN A 622 -14.57 -2.14 65.52
C ASN A 622 -14.54 -0.60 65.44
N CYS A 623 -14.13 -0.02 64.31
CA CYS A 623 -14.04 1.43 64.10
C CYS A 623 -15.33 1.99 63.50
N VAL A 624 -15.63 3.26 63.77
CA VAL A 624 -16.88 3.93 63.35
C VAL A 624 -16.55 5.17 62.52
N ILE A 625 -17.01 5.21 61.28
CA ILE A 625 -16.85 6.30 60.32
C ILE A 625 -18.24 6.91 60.11
N ILE A 626 -18.57 7.97 60.86
CA ILE A 626 -19.94 8.49 60.95
C ILE A 626 -20.06 9.97 60.56
N SER A 627 -21.11 10.33 59.82
CA SER A 627 -21.44 11.72 59.43
C SER A 627 -20.35 12.46 58.62
N ASN A 628 -19.39 11.72 58.03
CA ASN A 628 -18.29 12.28 57.25
C ASN A 628 -18.71 12.52 55.80
N ARG A 629 -18.11 13.53 55.17
CA ARG A 629 -18.30 13.91 53.77
C ARG A 629 -16.99 13.77 53.01
N ILE A 630 -16.75 12.58 52.46
CA ILE A 630 -15.54 12.25 51.71
C ILE A 630 -15.79 12.60 50.25
N MET A 631 -15.03 13.55 49.72
CA MET A 631 -15.31 14.11 48.39
C MET A 631 -14.06 14.41 47.57
N ASN A 632 -14.18 14.25 46.25
CA ASN A 632 -13.14 14.55 45.27
C ASN A 632 -11.81 13.80 45.53
N ILE A 633 -11.86 12.54 45.98
CA ILE A 633 -10.65 11.70 46.11
C ILE A 633 -10.32 11.13 44.72
N THR A 634 -9.44 11.81 44.00
CA THR A 634 -9.23 11.64 42.55
C THR A 634 -7.98 10.84 42.20
N THR A 635 -8.02 10.18 41.04
CA THR A 635 -6.91 9.36 40.52
C THR A 635 -5.75 10.24 40.07
N THR A 636 -4.52 9.73 40.26
CA THR A 636 -3.32 10.28 39.65
C THR A 636 -2.70 9.23 38.73
N VAL A 637 -1.77 9.62 37.86
CA VAL A 637 -1.14 8.68 36.91
C VAL A 637 -0.59 7.40 37.55
N ASN A 638 -0.16 7.49 38.82
CA ASN A 638 0.44 6.38 39.57
C ASN A 638 -0.53 5.67 40.53
N TYR A 639 -1.67 6.26 40.91
CA TYR A 639 -2.51 5.76 42.02
C TYR A 639 -3.98 5.56 41.65
N SER A 640 -4.54 4.43 42.09
CA SER A 640 -5.99 4.20 42.15
C SER A 640 -6.58 4.94 43.35
N ALA A 641 -7.71 5.63 43.18
CA ALA A 641 -8.28 6.51 44.20
C ALA A 641 -9.64 6.04 44.70
N VAL A 642 -9.85 6.11 46.02
CA VAL A 642 -11.00 5.53 46.73
C VAL A 642 -11.53 6.52 47.78
N GLY A 643 -12.84 6.57 48.04
CA GLY A 643 -13.38 7.30 49.19
C GLY A 643 -12.97 6.65 50.51
N ILE A 644 -13.44 5.42 50.75
CA ILE A 644 -13.08 4.59 51.91
C ILE A 644 -12.52 3.26 51.42
N ALA A 645 -11.36 2.82 51.93
CA ALA A 645 -10.72 1.56 51.54
C ALA A 645 -10.36 0.70 52.77
N ILE A 646 -10.88 -0.52 52.85
CA ILE A 646 -10.83 -1.40 54.04
C ILE A 646 -10.18 -2.76 53.71
N TYR A 647 -9.18 -3.15 54.50
CA TYR A 647 -8.39 -4.39 54.32
C TYR A 647 -8.23 -5.15 55.63
N ASN A 648 -8.41 -6.47 55.63
CA ASN A 648 -8.22 -7.35 56.79
C ASN A 648 -8.87 -6.80 58.09
N SER A 649 -10.11 -6.33 58.00
CA SER A 649 -10.73 -5.48 59.02
C SER A 649 -12.21 -5.82 59.22
N SER A 650 -12.64 -5.99 60.48
CA SER A 650 -13.97 -6.50 60.83
C SER A 650 -14.73 -5.64 61.84
N GLY A 651 -16.04 -5.75 61.91
CA GLY A 651 -16.85 -5.02 62.90
C GLY A 651 -16.91 -3.51 62.70
N ASN A 652 -16.55 -2.99 61.52
CA ASN A 652 -16.48 -1.56 61.28
C ASN A 652 -17.76 -1.00 60.68
N GLU A 653 -18.13 0.20 61.11
CA GLU A 653 -19.38 0.86 60.76
C GLU A 653 -19.11 2.09 59.89
N ILE A 654 -19.71 2.16 58.70
CA ILE A 654 -19.74 3.35 57.84
C ILE A 654 -21.18 3.86 57.82
N GLN A 655 -21.44 4.99 58.47
CA GLN A 655 -22.81 5.39 58.82
C GLN A 655 -23.13 6.87 58.51
N ASN A 656 -24.32 7.14 57.99
CA ASN A 656 -24.88 8.49 57.85
C ASN A 656 -23.96 9.49 57.09
N GLY A 657 -23.08 9.00 56.21
CA GLY A 657 -22.06 9.79 55.52
C GLY A 657 -22.37 10.10 54.05
N GLU A 658 -21.49 10.89 53.45
CA GLU A 658 -21.45 11.20 52.02
C GLU A 658 -20.11 10.71 51.43
N VAL A 659 -20.14 9.95 50.33
CA VAL A 659 -18.96 9.54 49.56
C VAL A 659 -19.17 9.92 48.09
N ILE A 660 -18.59 11.05 47.67
CA ILE A 660 -18.99 11.77 46.45
C ILE A 660 -17.81 12.04 45.50
N ASN A 661 -17.99 11.75 44.21
CA ASN A 661 -17.04 12.11 43.14
C ASN A 661 -15.59 11.65 43.42
N CYS A 662 -15.45 10.45 44.00
CA CYS A 662 -14.16 9.78 44.14
C CYS A 662 -13.90 8.87 42.92
N GLY A 663 -12.71 8.25 42.83
CA GLY A 663 -12.45 7.21 41.85
C GLY A 663 -13.42 6.03 42.04
N GLN A 664 -13.28 5.36 43.17
CA GLN A 664 -14.18 4.34 43.69
C GLN A 664 -14.77 4.87 45.01
N GLY A 665 -16.03 4.57 45.33
CA GLY A 665 -16.67 5.09 46.54
C GLY A 665 -16.14 4.40 47.80
N ILE A 666 -16.70 3.24 48.13
CA ILE A 666 -16.25 2.39 49.23
C ILE A 666 -15.71 1.07 48.64
N TRP A 667 -14.54 0.63 49.09
CA TRP A 667 -13.96 -0.65 48.73
C TRP A 667 -13.60 -1.43 49.99
N ILE A 668 -14.20 -2.61 50.16
CA ILE A 668 -13.82 -3.58 51.19
C ILE A 668 -13.14 -4.75 50.49
N ALA A 669 -11.85 -4.94 50.76
CA ALA A 669 -11.03 -5.96 50.11
C ALA A 669 -10.90 -7.26 50.93
N SER A 670 -11.06 -7.18 52.25
CA SER A 670 -11.17 -8.35 53.13
C SER A 670 -11.63 -7.95 54.53
N GLY A 671 -12.44 -8.79 55.15
CA GLY A 671 -13.04 -8.49 56.45
C GLY A 671 -14.33 -9.25 56.70
N SER A 672 -14.91 -9.06 57.88
CA SER A 672 -16.20 -9.63 58.24
C SER A 672 -17.03 -8.73 59.14
N GLU A 673 -18.35 -8.90 59.17
CA GLU A 673 -19.23 -8.22 60.14
C GLU A 673 -19.10 -6.68 60.08
N ASN A 674 -18.86 -6.10 58.89
CA ASN A 674 -18.82 -4.65 58.69
C ASN A 674 -20.23 -4.15 58.29
N GLY A 675 -20.56 -2.91 58.64
CA GLY A 675 -21.81 -2.23 58.29
C GLY A 675 -21.61 -1.05 57.36
N ILE A 676 -22.51 -0.88 56.39
CA ILE A 676 -22.64 0.30 55.53
C ILE A 676 -24.11 0.73 55.59
N GLU A 677 -24.42 1.71 56.45
CA GLU A 677 -25.80 2.12 56.76
C GLU A 677 -26.07 3.61 56.45
N GLY A 678 -27.15 3.90 55.72
CA GLY A 678 -27.67 5.26 55.61
C GLY A 678 -26.73 6.29 54.96
N ASN A 679 -25.86 5.87 54.03
CA ASN A 679 -24.91 6.76 53.34
C ASN A 679 -25.42 7.22 51.96
N ILE A 680 -25.01 8.42 51.53
CA ILE A 680 -25.14 8.88 50.14
C ILE A 680 -23.83 8.55 49.41
N ILE A 681 -23.91 7.70 48.38
CA ILE A 681 -22.75 7.24 47.60
C ILE A 681 -22.99 7.68 46.15
N GLN A 682 -22.29 8.73 45.72
CA GLN A 682 -22.66 9.49 44.52
C GLN A 682 -21.49 9.82 43.57
N ASP A 683 -21.75 9.83 42.25
CA ASP A 683 -20.84 10.31 41.19
C ASP A 683 -19.47 9.57 41.13
N ASN A 684 -19.30 8.43 41.82
CA ASN A 684 -18.02 7.71 41.89
C ASN A 684 -17.77 6.91 40.60
N THR A 685 -17.27 7.61 39.59
CA THR A 685 -17.19 7.17 38.18
C THR A 685 -15.76 7.08 37.62
N MET A 686 -14.75 7.50 38.40
CA MET A 686 -13.36 7.66 37.90
C MET A 686 -12.42 6.47 38.22
N GLY A 687 -12.94 5.39 38.79
CA GLY A 687 -12.17 4.27 39.34
C GLY A 687 -12.77 2.92 39.01
N ASP A 688 -13.81 2.47 39.73
CA ASP A 688 -14.40 1.13 39.48
C ASP A 688 -15.85 0.93 39.91
N THR A 689 -16.32 1.52 41.03
CA THR A 689 -17.68 1.26 41.56
C THR A 689 -18.07 2.27 42.64
N GLY A 690 -19.37 2.46 42.91
CA GLY A 690 -19.88 3.08 44.14
C GLY A 690 -19.51 2.29 45.40
N VAL A 691 -19.92 1.02 45.52
CA VAL A 691 -19.44 0.07 46.55
C VAL A 691 -18.88 -1.19 45.89
N ARG A 692 -17.64 -1.57 46.24
CA ARG A 692 -17.02 -2.85 45.86
C ARG A 692 -16.74 -3.70 47.10
N LEU A 693 -17.25 -4.93 47.12
CA LEU A 693 -16.87 -5.97 48.06
C LEU A 693 -16.09 -7.06 47.28
N GLU A 694 -14.89 -7.40 47.74
CA GLU A 694 -14.07 -8.47 47.17
C GLU A 694 -14.42 -9.86 47.74
N SER A 695 -13.92 -10.92 47.11
CA SER A 695 -14.07 -12.31 47.58
C SER A 695 -13.46 -12.63 48.95
N GLY A 696 -12.81 -11.66 49.61
CA GLY A 696 -12.35 -11.74 50.99
C GLY A 696 -13.33 -11.17 52.03
N VAL A 697 -14.51 -10.71 51.60
CA VAL A 697 -15.52 -10.05 52.44
C VAL A 697 -16.66 -11.02 52.76
N ILE A 698 -17.00 -11.13 54.04
CA ILE A 698 -17.98 -12.10 54.55
C ILE A 698 -18.98 -11.42 55.52
N ASN A 699 -20.28 -11.69 55.40
CA ASN A 699 -21.30 -11.19 56.36
C ASN A 699 -21.18 -9.67 56.60
N THR A 700 -21.10 -8.87 55.53
CA THR A 700 -21.22 -7.41 55.59
C THR A 700 -22.70 -7.02 55.39
N GLU A 701 -23.19 -6.08 56.18
CA GLU A 701 -24.55 -5.55 56.12
C GLU A 701 -24.55 -4.22 55.35
N ILE A 702 -25.39 -4.09 54.32
CA ILE A 702 -25.47 -2.90 53.47
C ILE A 702 -26.93 -2.48 53.32
N HIS A 703 -27.36 -1.42 54.02
CA HIS A 703 -28.76 -1.02 54.05
C HIS A 703 -29.04 0.49 54.17
N GLU A 704 -30.21 0.90 53.68
CA GLU A 704 -30.73 2.28 53.70
C GLU A 704 -29.85 3.33 53.00
N ASN A 705 -28.87 2.90 52.19
CA ASN A 705 -27.98 3.79 51.43
C ASN A 705 -28.63 4.31 50.13
N CYS A 706 -28.14 5.44 49.63
CA CYS A 706 -28.50 5.99 48.32
C CYS A 706 -27.33 5.89 47.32
N PHE A 707 -27.46 4.99 46.34
CA PHE A 707 -26.54 4.85 45.21
C PHE A 707 -26.98 5.75 44.05
N ILE A 708 -26.22 6.80 43.78
CA ILE A 708 -26.57 7.85 42.80
C ILE A 708 -25.47 8.01 41.76
N ASP A 709 -25.76 7.64 40.51
CA ASP A 709 -24.99 7.96 39.31
C ASP A 709 -23.51 7.52 39.36
N ASN A 710 -23.20 6.46 40.11
CA ASN A 710 -21.90 5.77 40.07
C ASN A 710 -21.89 4.73 38.93
N ASP A 711 -20.71 4.46 38.36
CA ASP A 711 -20.57 3.55 37.20
C ASP A 711 -19.51 2.45 37.44
N PRO A 712 -19.93 1.19 37.68
CA PRO A 712 -21.25 0.74 38.18
C PRO A 712 -21.60 1.23 39.61
N GLN A 713 -22.87 1.06 39.98
CA GLN A 713 -23.39 1.42 41.32
C GLN A 713 -22.80 0.56 42.45
N ALA A 714 -22.84 -0.77 42.31
CA ALA A 714 -22.31 -1.74 43.27
C ALA A 714 -21.73 -2.98 42.57
N TRP A 715 -20.87 -3.71 43.28
CA TRP A 715 -20.32 -5.01 42.87
C TRP A 715 -19.91 -5.79 44.13
N ASP A 716 -20.26 -7.09 44.20
CA ASP A 716 -20.05 -7.92 45.39
C ASP A 716 -19.58 -9.33 45.04
N ASP A 717 -18.27 -9.57 45.10
CA ASP A 717 -17.66 -10.90 44.91
C ASP A 717 -17.59 -11.72 46.22
N GLY A 718 -18.16 -11.22 47.32
CA GLY A 718 -18.04 -11.76 48.67
C GLY A 718 -18.93 -12.98 48.97
N THR A 719 -19.26 -13.19 50.25
CA THR A 719 -20.06 -14.34 50.70
C THR A 719 -20.92 -13.99 51.91
N ASP A 720 -22.18 -14.41 51.91
CA ASP A 720 -23.17 -14.14 52.97
C ASP A 720 -23.35 -12.64 53.30
N ASN A 721 -22.99 -11.73 52.38
CA ASN A 721 -23.25 -10.29 52.49
C ASN A 721 -24.74 -10.01 52.27
N ASN A 722 -25.31 -9.12 53.08
CA ASN A 722 -26.73 -8.80 53.07
C ASN A 722 -26.98 -7.39 52.51
N TRP A 723 -27.70 -7.32 51.39
CA TRP A 723 -28.14 -6.06 50.78
C TRP A 723 -29.65 -5.93 50.96
N VAL A 724 -30.09 -4.91 51.70
CA VAL A 724 -31.50 -4.69 51.99
C VAL A 724 -31.86 -3.21 52.03
N SER A 725 -32.98 -2.85 51.41
CA SER A 725 -33.54 -1.50 51.41
C SER A 725 -32.57 -0.40 50.98
N ASN A 726 -31.81 -0.61 49.90
CA ASN A 726 -31.00 0.46 49.30
C ASN A 726 -31.77 1.18 48.18
N PHE A 727 -31.46 2.45 47.92
CA PHE A 727 -31.96 3.20 46.77
C PHE A 727 -30.93 3.20 45.63
N TRP A 728 -31.41 3.13 44.39
CA TRP A 728 -30.57 3.06 43.19
C TRP A 728 -31.07 4.03 42.12
N SER A 729 -30.24 4.99 41.69
CA SER A 729 -30.58 5.85 40.54
C SER A 729 -30.49 5.07 39.20
N PRO A 730 -31.24 5.49 38.16
CA PRO A 730 -31.28 4.75 36.89
C PRO A 730 -30.00 4.95 36.04
N PRO A 731 -29.42 3.87 35.45
CA PRO A 731 -29.85 2.48 35.53
C PRO A 731 -29.43 1.79 36.84
N PRO A 732 -30.33 1.09 37.54
CA PRO A 732 -30.00 0.46 38.82
C PRO A 732 -29.07 -0.74 38.65
N GLY A 733 -27.88 -0.69 39.25
CA GLY A 733 -26.92 -1.80 39.39
C GLY A 733 -26.25 -2.32 38.11
N GLY A 734 -26.84 -2.06 36.93
CA GLY A 734 -26.43 -2.66 35.66
C GLY A 734 -27.65 -3.16 34.88
N THR A 735 -27.56 -4.35 34.28
CA THR A 735 -28.59 -4.88 33.37
C THR A 735 -29.75 -5.59 34.08
N GLY A 736 -30.43 -4.89 35.00
CA GLY A 736 -31.80 -5.19 35.42
C GLY A 736 -32.00 -5.65 36.88
N ASN A 737 -33.17 -5.31 37.42
CA ASN A 737 -33.78 -5.87 38.64
C ASN A 737 -32.95 -5.82 39.94
N TYR A 738 -32.08 -4.83 40.13
CA TYR A 738 -31.29 -4.65 41.36
C TYR A 738 -30.39 -5.85 41.74
N THR A 739 -30.11 -6.72 40.76
CA THR A 739 -29.10 -7.76 40.89
C THR A 739 -27.72 -7.11 40.84
N ILE A 740 -26.91 -7.35 41.86
CA ILE A 740 -25.57 -6.78 42.01
C ILE A 740 -24.58 -7.75 41.32
N PRO A 741 -23.73 -7.27 40.39
CA PRO A 741 -22.72 -8.12 39.76
C PRO A 741 -21.75 -8.72 40.77
N GLY A 742 -21.42 -10.01 40.61
CA GLY A 742 -20.47 -10.73 41.45
C GLY A 742 -20.95 -12.14 41.83
N ALA A 743 -21.05 -12.42 43.13
CA ALA A 743 -21.35 -13.73 43.68
C ALA A 743 -22.84 -14.15 43.53
N ALA A 744 -23.10 -15.44 43.70
CA ALA A 744 -24.42 -16.02 43.49
C ALA A 744 -25.36 -15.75 44.68
N GLY A 745 -26.27 -14.78 44.51
CA GLY A 745 -27.25 -14.37 45.53
C GLY A 745 -27.19 -12.88 45.89
N CYS A 746 -26.28 -12.11 45.30
CA CYS A 746 -26.18 -10.67 45.51
C CYS A 746 -27.34 -9.93 44.79
N GLU A 747 -28.44 -9.72 45.51
CA GLU A 747 -29.58 -8.89 45.09
C GLU A 747 -30.03 -7.99 46.24
N ASP A 748 -30.39 -6.73 45.95
CA ASP A 748 -30.90 -5.81 46.97
C ASP A 748 -32.36 -6.13 47.31
N THR A 749 -32.56 -6.70 48.50
CA THR A 749 -33.87 -7.12 48.98
C THR A 749 -34.69 -5.92 49.48
N ASP A 750 -35.98 -5.85 49.16
CA ASP A 750 -36.88 -4.74 49.56
C ASP A 750 -36.36 -3.32 49.24
N HIS A 751 -35.72 -3.16 48.07
CA HIS A 751 -35.15 -1.91 47.55
C HIS A 751 -36.06 -0.67 47.70
N LEU A 752 -35.46 0.47 48.00
CA LEU A 752 -36.18 1.74 48.16
C LEU A 752 -36.47 2.39 46.80
N SER A 753 -37.70 2.88 46.66
CA SER A 753 -38.18 3.57 45.44
C SER A 753 -37.80 5.05 45.37
N VAL A 754 -37.35 5.63 46.48
CA VAL A 754 -36.87 7.02 46.62
C VAL A 754 -35.72 7.00 47.63
N CYS A 755 -34.66 7.77 47.39
CA CYS A 755 -33.58 7.95 48.36
C CYS A 755 -34.12 8.64 49.64
N PRO A 756 -34.03 8.02 50.84
CA PRO A 756 -34.54 8.63 52.07
C PRO A 756 -33.68 9.81 52.56
N LEU A 757 -32.49 10.00 51.97
CA LEU A 757 -31.46 10.95 52.39
C LEU A 757 -31.37 12.19 51.49
N THR A 758 -32.32 12.43 50.58
CA THR A 758 -32.26 13.61 49.69
C THR A 758 -32.34 14.91 50.48
N GLN A 759 -31.33 15.77 50.31
CA GLN A 759 -31.31 17.13 50.88
C GLN A 759 -32.38 18.02 50.22
N GLU A 760 -33.15 18.76 51.03
CA GLU A 760 -33.96 19.92 50.60
C GLU A 760 -33.12 21.20 50.54
#